data_AF-A0A962ZLR5-F1
#
_entry.id   AF-A0A962ZLR5-F1
#
_cell.length_a   1.000
_cell.length_b   1.000
_cell.length_c   1.000
_cell.angle_alpha   90.00
_cell.angle_beta   90.00
_cell.angle_gamma   90.00
#
_symmetry.space_group_name_H-M   'P 1'
#
loop_
_entity.id
_entity.type
_entity.pdbx_description
1 polymer ?
#
loop_
_entity_poly.entity_id
_entity_poly.type
_entity_poly.pdbx_seq_one_letter_code
_entity_poly.pdbx_strand_id
1 'polypeptide(L)'
;TLCAGLSRSDVFAQLVADIGDIDVSVPHSWQTSALGAAVCAAVGVGHYGDFSAACAALCNERRRISPRTEQAQDNRQLFSTWLRFHEQAQQATAPVAVDHVLPRVLREPPASAPPPDFQHRPQALICAAFDDDSLDALRAVMALEYASFRESRRLLTGPGLVSALAGKQVFVTEVDVVDAASLQQLPALRVVAACRGNAVNVDVDACTAYGIPVLYAPGRNAIAVADLAVGFMISLARKLPAAARFLRDPDCSAGNMGKMGQAFSQLQGVELWRKTIGLIGLGAVGRAVARRLAGFEATVLVADPFVSAEQAALAGCELTDLDTLLHRADFVSLHAAVTPATTGMLGAAQFARMRPGAFLINTARAALVDEQALLNALESGQLGGAALDTFALEPPGHDHPLVQHPAVMCTPHSAGNTREVAAHQGASIAQALLQLLRGERPCNVLNPATLDTFSWDGPRREPDARELARLAESAGPAVTDLQRDSAAVTQEVVSPTAEIAAPTAIVETMRAILTRFCAALEDDANITAFSTDQALTLHFTVHDLGLQFFIGLQRGHVSSALGAPPQAAEVQLQMRGEILDGMFTGTIDTMECAMNGDIAFMGDAAKAMALQHMSADMERLYQAARAAVGDPGDLASVPRPGRGTGVAAVAGPGDPREDLVNIMRELYESQVITATGGNISVRIPDTDGELWITPSRLFKGDLKPEVMVRINLRGESLDPGSRSPSSEWCMHTRVLELKPEANAVIHAHAPNATILANAGLPFLPISTEAAFFGNIARIPFCMPGTPELADAVGEAMGDDWAVLMINHGILVAGRSLRRAADMVEIIERSAEIILGCHAVGVEPPVLPPDAAAHFRKLGDIVA
;
A
#
# COMPACT_ATOMS: atom_id res chain seq x y z
N THR A 1 -6.41 21.40 -42.69
CA THR A 1 -6.68 22.04 -41.38
C THR A 1 -7.58 21.10 -40.61
N LEU A 2 -7.02 20.23 -39.76
CA LEU A 2 -7.83 19.38 -38.89
C LEU A 2 -8.33 20.26 -37.74
N CYS A 3 -9.64 20.41 -37.63
CA CYS A 3 -10.26 20.94 -36.42
C CYS A 3 -10.19 19.84 -35.37
N ALA A 4 -9.26 19.95 -34.41
CA ALA A 4 -9.20 19.06 -33.26
C ALA A 4 -10.30 19.44 -32.26
N GLY A 5 -11.55 19.23 -32.66
CA GLY A 5 -12.73 19.36 -31.79
C GLY A 5 -13.00 18.10 -30.96
N LEU A 6 -12.13 17.09 -31.00
CA LEU A 6 -12.37 15.77 -30.39
C LEU A 6 -11.71 15.58 -29.02
N SER A 7 -10.95 16.56 -28.52
CA SER A 7 -10.22 16.42 -27.25
C SER A 7 -10.16 17.74 -26.49
N ARG A 8 -10.32 17.68 -25.16
CA ARG A 8 -10.09 18.81 -24.24
C ARG A 8 -8.61 19.15 -24.04
N SER A 9 -7.70 18.40 -24.69
CA SER A 9 -6.27 18.41 -24.39
C SER A 9 -5.45 19.07 -25.51
N ASP A 10 -4.78 20.18 -25.17
CA ASP A 10 -3.74 20.80 -26.00
C ASP A 10 -2.64 19.80 -26.37
N VAL A 11 -2.38 18.81 -25.50
CA VAL A 11 -1.38 17.75 -25.72
C VAL A 11 -1.80 16.84 -26.86
N PHE A 12 -3.09 16.49 -26.96
CA PHE A 12 -3.58 15.68 -28.08
C PHE A 12 -3.42 16.40 -29.42
N ALA A 13 -3.72 17.70 -29.45
CA ALA A 13 -3.53 18.51 -30.65
C ALA A 13 -2.04 18.65 -31.03
N GLN A 14 -1.14 18.79 -30.06
CA GLN A 14 0.32 18.80 -30.30
C GLN A 14 0.82 17.43 -30.81
N LEU A 15 0.33 16.32 -30.27
CA LEU A 15 0.68 14.96 -30.75
C LEU A 15 0.25 14.75 -32.20
N VAL A 16 -0.95 15.17 -32.56
CA VAL A 16 -1.43 15.11 -33.95
C VAL A 16 -0.57 15.98 -34.87
N ALA A 17 -0.16 17.15 -34.40
CA ALA A 17 0.73 18.04 -35.15
C ALA A 17 2.12 17.42 -35.36
N ASP A 18 2.73 16.87 -34.31
CA ASP A 18 4.07 16.30 -34.34
C ASP A 18 4.15 14.99 -35.14
N ILE A 19 3.18 14.08 -34.96
CA ILE A 19 3.13 12.80 -35.69
C ILE A 19 2.81 13.04 -37.16
N GLY A 20 1.80 13.87 -37.43
CA GLY A 20 1.33 14.14 -38.77
C GLY A 20 2.18 15.13 -39.55
N ASP A 21 3.11 15.83 -38.90
CA ASP A 21 3.90 16.94 -39.45
C ASP A 21 3.01 18.01 -40.13
N ILE A 22 1.89 18.34 -39.47
CA ILE A 22 0.88 19.28 -39.97
C ILE A 22 0.45 20.26 -38.87
N ASP A 23 0.05 21.46 -39.26
CA ASP A 23 -0.52 22.41 -38.30
C ASP A 23 -1.95 22.03 -37.89
N VAL A 24 -2.22 22.10 -36.58
CA VAL A 24 -3.53 21.82 -35.98
C VAL A 24 -4.14 23.10 -35.41
N SER A 25 -5.43 23.31 -35.64
CA SER A 25 -6.19 24.46 -35.11
C SER A 25 -7.19 24.00 -34.05
N VAL A 26 -7.18 24.66 -32.89
CA VAL A 26 -8.07 24.37 -31.74
C VAL A 26 -8.80 25.63 -31.24
N PRO A 27 -10.04 25.51 -30.72
CA PRO A 27 -10.75 26.61 -30.03
C PRO A 27 -10.11 26.98 -28.68
N HIS A 28 -10.36 28.19 -28.17
CA HIS A 28 -9.87 28.64 -26.85
C HIS A 28 -10.68 28.15 -25.64
N SER A 29 -11.91 27.63 -25.80
CA SER A 29 -12.76 27.21 -24.67
C SER A 29 -12.92 25.68 -24.56
N TRP A 30 -12.91 25.17 -23.32
CA TRP A 30 -12.84 23.75 -22.95
C TRP A 30 -14.20 23.00 -22.95
N GLN A 31 -15.27 23.62 -23.47
CA GLN A 31 -16.65 23.16 -23.30
C GLN A 31 -17.24 22.56 -24.58
N THR A 32 -16.71 21.42 -25.03
CA THR A 32 -17.01 20.84 -26.35
C THR A 32 -18.47 20.43 -26.55
N SER A 33 -19.15 19.89 -25.53
CA SER A 33 -20.55 19.43 -25.62
C SER A 33 -21.56 20.57 -25.58
N ALA A 34 -21.30 21.61 -24.77
CA ALA A 34 -22.14 22.80 -24.70
C ALA A 34 -21.97 23.70 -25.94
N LEU A 35 -20.76 23.77 -26.49
CA LEU A 35 -20.51 24.44 -27.78
C LEU A 35 -21.24 23.75 -28.92
N GLY A 36 -21.21 22.41 -29.00
CA GLY A 36 -21.92 21.66 -30.04
C GLY A 36 -23.42 21.95 -30.04
N ALA A 37 -24.05 21.95 -28.86
CA ALA A 37 -25.46 22.30 -28.70
C ALA A 37 -25.74 23.77 -29.07
N ALA A 38 -24.86 24.71 -28.69
CA ALA A 38 -24.97 26.12 -29.04
C ALA A 38 -24.78 26.37 -30.55
N VAL A 39 -23.91 25.61 -31.23
CA VAL A 39 -23.72 25.64 -32.69
C VAL A 39 -24.96 25.14 -33.39
N CYS A 40 -25.49 23.98 -32.97
CA CYS A 40 -26.74 23.45 -33.50
C CYS A 40 -27.90 24.45 -33.32
N ALA A 41 -27.99 25.08 -32.15
CA ALA A 41 -29.00 26.10 -31.87
C ALA A 41 -28.79 27.35 -32.74
N ALA A 42 -27.57 27.85 -32.89
CA ALA A 42 -27.24 29.04 -33.67
C ALA A 42 -27.49 28.87 -35.18
N VAL A 43 -27.20 27.69 -35.73
CA VAL A 43 -27.57 27.33 -37.10
C VAL A 43 -29.09 27.17 -37.22
N GLY A 44 -29.72 26.52 -36.24
CA GLY A 44 -31.17 26.32 -36.21
C GLY A 44 -31.99 27.61 -36.15
N VAL A 45 -31.46 28.68 -35.53
CA VAL A 45 -32.09 30.01 -35.49
C VAL A 45 -31.60 30.97 -36.59
N GLY A 46 -30.79 30.49 -37.54
CA GLY A 46 -30.31 31.27 -38.69
C GLY A 46 -29.25 32.33 -38.35
N HIS A 47 -28.62 32.25 -37.18
CA HIS A 47 -27.52 33.14 -36.78
C HIS A 47 -26.24 32.86 -37.59
N TYR A 48 -26.02 31.59 -37.94
CA TYR A 48 -25.01 31.16 -38.91
C TYR A 48 -25.69 30.45 -40.08
N GLY A 49 -25.19 30.70 -41.30
CA GLY A 49 -25.80 30.15 -42.53
C GLY A 49 -25.69 28.63 -42.64
N ASP A 50 -24.64 28.03 -42.08
CA ASP A 50 -24.46 26.59 -41.99
C ASP A 50 -23.48 26.22 -40.86
N PHE A 51 -23.36 24.93 -40.59
CA PHE A 51 -22.44 24.38 -39.59
C PHE A 51 -20.97 24.71 -39.88
N SER A 52 -20.58 24.82 -41.16
CA SER A 52 -19.20 25.13 -41.56
C SER A 52 -18.83 26.57 -41.19
N ALA A 53 -19.72 27.53 -41.46
CA ALA A 53 -19.60 28.92 -41.11
C ALA A 53 -19.64 29.14 -39.58
N ALA A 54 -20.51 28.41 -38.86
CA ALA A 54 -20.58 28.44 -37.40
C ALA A 54 -19.29 27.93 -36.74
N CYS A 55 -18.75 26.81 -37.23
CA CYS A 55 -17.46 26.25 -36.77
C CYS A 55 -16.29 27.17 -37.12
N ALA A 56 -16.29 27.80 -38.31
CA ALA A 56 -15.27 28.75 -38.71
C ALA A 56 -15.26 30.02 -37.83
N ALA A 57 -16.43 30.52 -37.45
CA ALA A 57 -16.59 31.68 -36.57
C ALA A 57 -16.15 31.39 -35.13
N LEU A 58 -16.42 30.18 -34.60
CA LEU A 58 -15.93 29.76 -33.28
C LEU A 58 -14.41 29.64 -33.19
N CYS A 59 -13.77 29.38 -34.32
CA CYS A 59 -12.32 29.27 -34.45
C CYS A 59 -11.66 30.61 -34.84
N ASN A 60 -12.31 31.76 -34.68
CA ASN A 60 -11.71 33.06 -35.07
C ASN A 60 -10.75 33.67 -34.04
N GLU A 61 -10.63 33.11 -32.83
CA GLU A 61 -9.47 33.31 -31.96
C GLU A 61 -8.67 32.00 -31.90
N ARG A 62 -7.75 31.83 -32.84
CA ARG A 62 -6.99 30.58 -33.01
C ARG A 62 -5.80 30.54 -32.06
N ARG A 63 -5.63 29.42 -31.35
CA ARG A 63 -4.29 28.97 -30.98
C ARG A 63 -3.77 28.04 -32.08
N ARG A 64 -2.69 28.43 -32.76
CA ARG A 64 -2.00 27.56 -33.73
C ARG A 64 -0.95 26.75 -32.98
N ILE A 65 -0.99 25.43 -33.16
CA ILE A 65 0.01 24.51 -32.62
C ILE A 65 0.78 23.95 -33.81
N SER A 66 2.09 24.20 -33.82
CA SER A 66 3.01 23.78 -34.88
C SER A 66 3.94 22.68 -34.38
N PRO A 67 4.46 21.81 -35.28
CA PRO A 67 5.35 20.72 -34.91
C PRO A 67 6.61 21.20 -34.18
N ARG A 68 7.02 20.51 -33.12
CA ARG A 68 8.25 20.83 -32.38
C ARG A 68 9.38 19.87 -32.76
N THR A 69 10.41 20.39 -33.42
CA THR A 69 11.43 19.56 -34.10
C THR A 69 12.20 18.64 -33.14
N GLU A 70 12.50 19.07 -31.91
CA GLU A 70 13.20 18.25 -30.90
C GLU A 70 12.30 17.16 -30.28
N GLN A 71 10.99 17.41 -30.16
CA GLN A 71 10.02 16.53 -29.48
C GLN A 71 9.32 15.56 -30.44
N ALA A 72 9.28 15.91 -31.73
CA ALA A 72 8.63 15.11 -32.75
C ALA A 72 9.33 13.76 -33.00
N GLN A 73 10.62 13.65 -32.70
CA GLN A 73 11.34 12.38 -32.83
C GLN A 73 10.91 11.38 -31.76
N ASP A 74 10.84 11.82 -30.49
CA ASP A 74 10.40 11.01 -29.36
C ASP A 74 8.93 10.59 -29.51
N ASN A 75 8.06 11.52 -29.91
CA ASN A 75 6.63 11.23 -30.13
C ASN A 75 6.40 10.21 -31.26
N ARG A 76 7.17 10.31 -32.35
CA ARG A 76 7.13 9.31 -33.43
C ARG A 76 7.65 7.95 -32.98
N GLN A 77 8.70 7.92 -32.16
CA GLN A 77 9.26 6.69 -31.60
C GLN A 77 8.27 6.01 -30.65
N LEU A 78 7.63 6.75 -29.73
CA LEU A 78 6.58 6.23 -28.85
C LEU A 78 5.39 5.67 -29.64
N PHE A 79 4.97 6.37 -30.70
CA PHE A 79 3.89 5.91 -31.57
C PHE A 79 4.25 4.62 -32.31
N SER A 80 5.48 4.50 -32.83
CA SER A 80 5.94 3.28 -33.50
C SER A 80 5.96 2.07 -32.55
N THR A 81 6.36 2.28 -31.29
CA THR A 81 6.35 1.25 -30.24
C THR A 81 4.93 0.84 -29.89
N TRP A 82 4.02 1.80 -29.75
CA TRP A 82 2.60 1.53 -29.53
C TRP A 82 1.99 0.74 -30.69
N LEU A 83 2.26 1.13 -31.94
CA LEU A 83 1.71 0.50 -33.15
C LEU A 83 2.11 -0.97 -33.24
N ARG A 84 3.38 -1.28 -32.95
CA ARG A 84 3.88 -2.66 -32.88
C ARG A 84 3.12 -3.50 -31.84
N PHE A 85 2.90 -2.97 -30.63
CA PHE A 85 2.13 -3.70 -29.61
C PHE A 85 0.67 -3.85 -29.95
N HIS A 86 0.08 -2.84 -30.58
CA HIS A 86 -1.29 -2.89 -31.05
C HIS A 86 -1.47 -3.99 -32.11
N GLU A 87 -0.56 -4.07 -33.08
CA GLU A 87 -0.56 -5.12 -34.11
C GLU A 87 -0.30 -6.52 -33.53
N GLN A 88 0.60 -6.65 -32.56
CA GLN A 88 0.84 -7.92 -31.84
C GLN A 88 -0.37 -8.36 -31.02
N ALA A 89 -1.06 -7.42 -30.36
CA ALA A 89 -2.29 -7.70 -29.62
C ALA A 89 -3.42 -8.13 -30.56
N GLN A 90 -3.52 -7.53 -31.76
CA GLN A 90 -4.48 -7.91 -32.79
C GLN A 90 -4.25 -9.34 -33.35
N GLN A 91 -3.00 -9.83 -33.30
CA GLN A 91 -2.62 -11.16 -33.79
C GLN A 91 -2.64 -12.25 -32.70
N ALA A 92 -2.81 -11.89 -31.43
CA ALA A 92 -2.85 -12.84 -30.32
C ALA A 92 -4.24 -13.51 -30.24
N THR A 93 -4.26 -14.85 -30.12
CA THR A 93 -5.48 -15.67 -30.03
C THR A 93 -6.15 -15.68 -28.65
N ALA A 94 -5.55 -15.01 -27.65
CA ALA A 94 -6.12 -14.81 -26.32
C ALA A 94 -6.33 -13.31 -26.08
N PRO A 95 -7.37 -12.90 -25.32
CA PRO A 95 -7.62 -11.50 -25.00
C PRO A 95 -6.52 -11.01 -24.05
N VAL A 96 -5.41 -10.53 -24.61
CA VAL A 96 -4.46 -9.71 -23.86
C VAL A 96 -5.20 -8.40 -23.60
N ALA A 97 -5.56 -8.18 -22.34
CA ALA A 97 -6.22 -6.96 -21.88
C ALA A 97 -5.54 -5.73 -22.51
N VAL A 98 -6.28 -5.04 -23.37
CA VAL A 98 -5.86 -3.82 -24.08
C VAL A 98 -5.55 -2.69 -23.11
N ASP A 99 -5.94 -2.83 -21.83
CA ASP A 99 -5.86 -1.82 -20.78
C ASP A 99 -4.42 -1.41 -20.39
N HIS A 100 -3.39 -2.08 -20.89
CA HIS A 100 -2.00 -1.84 -20.46
C HIS A 100 -0.98 -1.60 -21.59
N VAL A 101 -1.42 -1.30 -22.81
CA VAL A 101 -0.46 -0.96 -23.90
C VAL A 101 0.32 0.32 -23.55
N LEU A 102 -0.33 1.36 -23.06
CA LEU A 102 0.32 2.64 -22.73
C LEU A 102 1.38 2.52 -21.61
N PRO A 103 1.08 1.90 -20.44
CA PRO A 103 2.08 1.67 -19.41
C PRO A 103 3.23 0.75 -19.85
N ARG A 104 2.99 -0.20 -20.76
CA ARG A 104 4.05 -1.05 -21.34
C ARG A 104 4.98 -0.26 -22.25
N VAL A 105 4.43 0.53 -23.19
CA VAL A 105 5.20 1.41 -24.08
C VAL A 105 6.10 2.37 -23.30
N LEU A 106 5.63 2.88 -22.15
CA LEU A 106 6.39 3.81 -21.30
C LEU A 106 7.44 3.14 -20.39
N ARG A 107 7.45 1.80 -20.27
CA ARG A 107 8.32 1.05 -19.34
C ARG A 107 9.33 0.14 -20.06
N GLU A 108 9.15 -0.12 -21.35
CA GLU A 108 9.94 -1.11 -22.05
C GLU A 108 11.26 -0.53 -22.58
N PRO A 109 12.42 -1.08 -22.19
CA PRO A 109 13.69 -0.76 -22.84
C PRO A 109 13.71 -1.30 -24.29
N PRO A 110 14.60 -0.79 -25.16
CA PRO A 110 14.73 -1.28 -26.52
C PRO A 110 14.97 -2.80 -26.56
N ALA A 111 14.40 -3.47 -27.57
CA ALA A 111 14.31 -4.93 -27.66
C ALA A 111 15.65 -5.66 -27.43
N SER A 112 15.60 -6.67 -26.56
CA SER A 112 16.70 -7.55 -26.18
C SER A 112 17.20 -8.44 -27.33
N ALA A 113 18.51 -8.51 -27.51
CA ALA A 113 19.15 -9.62 -28.20
C ALA A 113 19.01 -10.92 -27.37
N PRO A 114 19.05 -12.11 -28.00
CA PRO A 114 19.13 -13.36 -27.25
C PRO A 114 20.36 -13.35 -26.32
N PRO A 115 20.29 -14.02 -25.15
CA PRO A 115 21.41 -14.04 -24.22
C PRO A 115 22.64 -14.62 -24.92
N PRO A 116 23.82 -13.99 -24.78
CA PRO A 116 25.04 -14.57 -25.31
C PRO A 116 25.37 -15.87 -24.57
N ASP A 117 26.05 -16.77 -25.27
CA ASP A 117 26.49 -18.05 -24.75
C ASP A 117 27.54 -17.82 -23.64
N PHE A 118 27.10 -17.92 -22.39
CA PHE A 118 27.93 -17.67 -21.22
C PHE A 118 28.71 -18.92 -20.81
N GLN A 119 30.02 -18.92 -21.06
CA GLN A 119 30.93 -19.96 -20.56
C GLN A 119 31.25 -19.84 -19.06
N HIS A 120 30.97 -18.69 -18.42
CA HIS A 120 31.26 -18.43 -17.01
C HIS A 120 29.99 -18.11 -16.21
N ARG A 121 29.76 -18.82 -15.09
CA ARG A 121 28.61 -18.62 -14.18
C ARG A 121 29.07 -17.91 -12.91
N PRO A 122 28.73 -16.63 -12.69
CA PRO A 122 29.16 -15.91 -11.50
C PRO A 122 28.64 -16.55 -10.22
N GLN A 123 29.40 -16.41 -9.13
CA GLN A 123 28.96 -16.82 -7.79
C GLN A 123 28.24 -15.65 -7.11
N ALA A 124 27.00 -15.86 -6.67
CA ALA A 124 26.16 -14.84 -6.04
C ALA A 124 25.78 -15.23 -4.61
N LEU A 125 25.74 -14.25 -3.71
CA LEU A 125 25.05 -14.33 -2.42
C LEU A 125 23.91 -13.32 -2.39
N ILE A 126 22.68 -13.80 -2.15
CA ILE A 126 21.49 -12.97 -1.98
C ILE A 126 21.01 -13.08 -0.54
N CYS A 127 21.14 -11.98 0.20
CA CYS A 127 20.63 -11.82 1.57
C CYS A 127 19.35 -10.97 1.64
N ALA A 128 18.99 -10.28 0.56
CA ALA A 128 17.70 -9.59 0.45
C ALA A 128 16.54 -10.58 0.24
N ALA A 129 15.32 -10.21 0.65
CA ALA A 129 14.14 -11.03 0.37
C ALA A 129 13.82 -11.01 -1.15
N PHE A 130 13.66 -12.17 -1.76
CA PHE A 130 13.37 -12.32 -3.20
C PHE A 130 12.17 -13.24 -3.40
N ASP A 131 11.45 -13.06 -4.51
CA ASP A 131 10.45 -14.01 -4.97
C ASP A 131 11.09 -15.19 -5.73
N ASP A 132 10.36 -16.31 -5.79
CA ASP A 132 10.83 -17.54 -6.42
C ASP A 132 11.13 -17.37 -7.92
N ASP A 133 10.31 -16.63 -8.66
CA ASP A 133 10.49 -16.42 -10.10
C ASP A 133 11.82 -15.69 -10.39
N SER A 134 12.13 -14.65 -9.61
CA SER A 134 13.41 -13.92 -9.68
C SER A 134 14.59 -14.80 -9.29
N LEU A 135 14.45 -15.63 -8.26
CA LEU A 135 15.51 -16.58 -7.86
C LEU A 135 15.77 -17.61 -8.95
N ASP A 136 14.73 -18.17 -9.56
CA ASP A 136 14.84 -19.16 -10.62
C ASP A 136 15.46 -18.57 -11.90
N ALA A 137 15.05 -17.35 -12.26
CA ALA A 137 15.67 -16.62 -13.37
C ALA A 137 17.18 -16.42 -13.18
N LEU A 138 17.61 -16.12 -11.95
CA LEU A 138 19.03 -15.98 -11.62
C LEU A 138 19.75 -17.34 -11.56
N ARG A 139 19.18 -18.37 -10.92
CA ARG A 139 19.76 -19.74 -10.87
C ARG A 139 20.05 -20.31 -12.26
N ALA A 140 19.25 -19.94 -13.26
CA ALA A 140 19.47 -20.35 -14.64
C ALA A 140 20.83 -19.88 -15.20
N VAL A 141 21.33 -18.73 -14.74
CA VAL A 141 22.50 -18.03 -15.32
C VAL A 141 23.68 -17.82 -14.37
N MET A 142 23.49 -17.97 -13.04
CA MET A 142 24.53 -17.82 -12.03
C MET A 142 24.45 -18.91 -10.95
N ALA A 143 25.56 -19.16 -10.25
CA ALA A 143 25.59 -20.03 -9.09
C ALA A 143 25.14 -19.23 -7.87
N LEU A 144 23.96 -19.55 -7.34
CA LEU A 144 23.26 -18.73 -6.37
C LEU A 144 23.22 -19.38 -4.98
N GLU A 145 23.69 -18.65 -3.98
CA GLU A 145 23.40 -18.90 -2.57
C GLU A 145 22.36 -17.88 -2.09
N TYR A 146 21.25 -18.38 -1.54
CA TYR A 146 20.17 -17.55 -1.01
C TYR A 146 20.08 -17.75 0.50
N ALA A 147 20.23 -16.66 1.25
CA ALA A 147 20.22 -16.64 2.71
C ALA A 147 19.56 -15.34 3.18
N SER A 148 18.24 -15.23 2.96
CA SER A 148 17.46 -14.04 3.31
C SER A 148 17.64 -13.64 4.77
N PHE A 149 17.88 -12.36 5.04
CA PHE A 149 17.94 -11.84 6.40
C PHE A 149 16.59 -12.03 7.14
N ARG A 150 15.46 -12.08 6.42
CA ARG A 150 14.13 -12.29 7.03
C ARG A 150 13.95 -13.71 7.56
N GLU A 151 14.63 -14.67 6.95
CA GLU A 151 14.61 -16.09 7.33
C GLU A 151 15.72 -16.41 8.34
N SER A 152 16.93 -15.94 8.04
CA SER A 152 18.12 -16.21 8.86
C SER A 152 18.25 -15.30 10.08
N ARG A 153 17.49 -14.19 10.12
CA ARG A 153 17.59 -13.11 11.13
C ARG A 153 19.02 -12.62 11.36
N ARG A 154 19.87 -12.72 10.33
CA ARG A 154 21.30 -12.42 10.41
C ARG A 154 21.61 -11.15 9.62
N LEU A 155 22.33 -10.23 10.26
CA LEU A 155 22.90 -9.04 9.63
C LEU A 155 24.40 -9.29 9.38
N LEU A 156 24.86 -9.12 8.14
CA LEU A 156 26.28 -9.24 7.80
C LEU A 156 26.96 -7.86 7.84
N THR A 157 28.03 -7.76 8.62
CA THR A 157 28.90 -6.58 8.71
C THR A 157 30.36 -7.02 8.88
N GLY A 158 31.31 -6.15 8.52
CA GLY A 158 32.74 -6.32 8.79
C GLY A 158 33.29 -7.73 8.47
N PRO A 159 34.01 -8.40 9.40
CA PRO A 159 34.57 -9.73 9.17
C PRO A 159 33.53 -10.81 8.79
N GLY A 160 32.31 -10.70 9.32
CA GLY A 160 31.22 -11.63 9.01
C GLY A 160 30.77 -11.51 7.56
N LEU A 161 30.70 -10.29 7.04
CA LEU A 161 30.45 -10.02 5.62
C LEU A 161 31.58 -10.57 4.74
N VAL A 162 32.84 -10.30 5.12
CA VAL A 162 34.03 -10.76 4.37
C VAL A 162 34.04 -12.28 4.25
N SER A 163 33.77 -12.99 5.35
CA SER A 163 33.72 -14.46 5.34
C SER A 163 32.60 -15.00 4.45
N ALA A 164 31.41 -14.38 4.45
CA ALA A 164 30.27 -14.83 3.65
C ALA A 164 30.46 -14.55 2.15
N LEU A 165 31.13 -13.46 1.80
CA LEU A 165 31.38 -13.02 0.42
C LEU A 165 32.69 -13.54 -0.18
N ALA A 166 33.44 -14.36 0.55
CA ALA A 166 34.68 -14.95 0.06
C ALA A 166 34.43 -15.73 -1.25
N GLY A 167 35.09 -15.29 -2.34
CA GLY A 167 34.94 -15.90 -3.67
C GLY A 167 33.63 -15.60 -4.41
N LYS A 168 32.76 -14.74 -3.86
CA LYS A 168 31.52 -14.30 -4.53
C LYS A 168 31.79 -13.09 -5.43
N GLN A 169 31.15 -13.07 -6.60
CA GLN A 169 31.22 -11.95 -7.56
C GLN A 169 30.01 -11.02 -7.45
N VAL A 170 28.85 -11.53 -7.02
CA VAL A 170 27.62 -10.74 -6.88
C VAL A 170 27.16 -10.79 -5.43
N PHE A 171 26.86 -9.62 -4.86
CA PHE A 171 26.20 -9.53 -3.57
C PHE A 171 24.90 -8.73 -3.69
N VAL A 172 23.80 -9.31 -3.20
CA VAL A 172 22.51 -8.62 -3.13
C VAL A 172 22.06 -8.51 -1.68
N THR A 173 21.82 -7.28 -1.23
CA THR A 173 21.55 -6.97 0.18
C THR A 173 20.32 -6.08 0.36
N GLU A 174 19.60 -6.28 1.47
CA GLU A 174 18.54 -5.38 1.92
C GLU A 174 18.94 -4.60 3.19
N VAL A 175 19.82 -5.14 4.03
CA VAL A 175 20.17 -4.54 5.34
C VAL A 175 21.66 -4.58 5.68
N ASP A 176 22.44 -5.45 5.05
CA ASP A 176 23.85 -5.69 5.37
C ASP A 176 24.71 -4.46 5.07
N VAL A 177 25.77 -4.27 5.86
CA VAL A 177 26.61 -3.06 5.79
C VAL A 177 27.85 -3.33 4.97
N VAL A 178 27.98 -2.66 3.82
CA VAL A 178 29.14 -2.78 2.92
C VAL A 178 30.01 -1.54 3.06
N ASP A 179 31.08 -1.67 3.84
CA ASP A 179 32.05 -0.59 4.10
C ASP A 179 33.34 -0.76 3.27
N ALA A 180 34.16 0.30 3.22
CA ALA A 180 35.43 0.30 2.50
C ALA A 180 36.41 -0.80 2.98
N ALA A 181 36.46 -1.04 4.29
CA ALA A 181 37.34 -2.04 4.91
C ALA A 181 37.00 -3.48 4.48
N SER A 182 35.70 -3.78 4.30
CA SER A 182 35.23 -5.06 3.79
C SER A 182 35.53 -5.21 2.30
N LEU A 183 35.29 -4.16 1.49
CA LEU A 183 35.54 -4.18 0.05
C LEU A 183 37.02 -4.45 -0.30
N GLN A 184 37.94 -3.94 0.51
CA GLN A 184 39.37 -4.19 0.38
C GLN A 184 39.71 -5.69 0.49
N GLN A 185 38.98 -6.43 1.32
CA GLN A 185 39.19 -7.86 1.56
C GLN A 185 38.42 -8.77 0.59
N LEU A 186 37.65 -8.19 -0.35
CA LEU A 186 36.76 -8.91 -1.26
C LEU A 186 37.16 -8.74 -2.74
N PRO A 187 38.34 -9.22 -3.17
CA PRO A 187 38.87 -9.00 -4.52
C PRO A 187 38.05 -9.66 -5.64
N ALA A 188 37.23 -10.66 -5.31
CA ALA A 188 36.34 -11.34 -6.24
C ALA A 188 35.05 -10.55 -6.52
N LEU A 189 34.64 -9.64 -5.62
CA LEU A 189 33.38 -8.93 -5.74
C LEU A 189 33.38 -8.03 -6.99
N ARG A 190 32.32 -8.11 -7.78
CA ARG A 190 32.13 -7.37 -9.05
C ARG A 190 30.90 -6.49 -9.03
N VAL A 191 29.81 -6.91 -8.39
CA VAL A 191 28.55 -6.16 -8.35
C VAL A 191 27.97 -6.20 -6.94
N VAL A 192 27.51 -5.05 -6.46
CA VAL A 192 26.67 -4.94 -5.27
C VAL A 192 25.30 -4.46 -5.70
N ALA A 193 24.24 -5.11 -5.22
CA ALA A 193 22.87 -4.67 -5.46
C ALA A 193 22.16 -4.44 -4.13
N ALA A 194 21.68 -3.21 -3.92
CA ALA A 194 20.90 -2.84 -2.76
C ALA A 194 19.41 -2.89 -3.09
N CYS A 195 18.65 -3.75 -2.40
CA CYS A 195 17.19 -3.81 -2.48
C CYS A 195 16.53 -2.65 -1.70
N ARG A 196 16.97 -1.42 -1.99
CA ARG A 196 16.48 -0.17 -1.40
C ARG A 196 16.30 0.89 -2.49
N GLY A 197 15.47 1.89 -2.20
CA GLY A 197 15.32 3.07 -3.05
C GLY A 197 16.57 3.96 -3.07
N ASN A 198 17.34 3.93 -1.98
CA ASN A 198 18.70 4.48 -1.86
C ASN A 198 19.56 3.47 -1.09
N ALA A 199 20.80 3.25 -1.52
CA ALA A 199 21.70 2.26 -0.92
C ALA A 199 22.44 2.80 0.31
N VAL A 200 21.72 3.24 1.34
CA VAL A 200 22.34 3.86 2.54
C VAL A 200 23.30 2.92 3.29
N ASN A 201 23.07 1.61 3.18
CA ASN A 201 23.86 0.55 3.80
C ASN A 201 25.10 0.14 2.96
N VAL A 202 25.34 0.81 1.83
CA VAL A 202 26.47 0.55 0.94
C VAL A 202 27.28 1.81 0.77
N ASP A 203 28.59 1.74 1.00
CA ASP A 203 29.51 2.82 0.70
C ASP A 203 29.69 2.95 -0.83
N VAL A 204 28.84 3.75 -1.46
CA VAL A 204 28.82 3.95 -2.92
C VAL A 204 30.13 4.59 -3.41
N ASP A 205 30.74 5.45 -2.61
CA ASP A 205 32.01 6.10 -2.95
C ASP A 205 33.16 5.07 -2.92
N ALA A 206 33.19 4.20 -1.91
CA ALA A 206 34.13 3.09 -1.87
C ALA A 206 33.89 2.12 -3.03
N CYS A 207 32.64 1.71 -3.29
CA CYS A 207 32.32 0.87 -4.45
C CYS A 207 32.80 1.52 -5.76
N THR A 208 32.63 2.83 -5.92
CA THR A 208 33.11 3.58 -7.09
C THR A 208 34.64 3.58 -7.18
N ALA A 209 35.34 3.75 -6.07
CA ALA A 209 36.79 3.66 -5.99
C ALA A 209 37.31 2.29 -6.44
N TYR A 210 36.61 1.22 -6.06
CA TYR A 210 36.90 -0.16 -6.49
C TYR A 210 36.33 -0.53 -7.87
N GLY A 211 35.64 0.39 -8.56
CA GLY A 211 35.02 0.12 -9.86
C GLY A 211 33.86 -0.90 -9.82
N ILE A 212 33.22 -1.05 -8.67
CA ILE A 212 32.09 -1.95 -8.42
C ILE A 212 30.79 -1.19 -8.68
N PRO A 213 29.99 -1.54 -9.71
CA PRO A 213 28.65 -0.99 -9.87
C PRO A 213 27.75 -1.36 -8.69
N VAL A 214 27.01 -0.35 -8.22
CA VAL A 214 25.98 -0.44 -7.19
C VAL A 214 24.62 -0.34 -7.85
N LEU A 215 23.95 -1.48 -8.00
CA LEU A 215 22.56 -1.56 -8.44
C LEU A 215 21.62 -1.21 -7.29
N TYR A 216 20.46 -0.64 -7.60
CA TYR A 216 19.44 -0.34 -6.61
C TYR A 216 18.02 -0.62 -7.12
N ALA A 217 17.02 -0.63 -6.23
CA ALA A 217 15.63 -0.97 -6.59
C ALA A 217 14.71 0.27 -6.48
N PRO A 218 14.77 1.21 -7.44
CA PRO A 218 13.95 2.43 -7.40
C PRO A 218 12.46 2.08 -7.45
N GLY A 219 11.67 2.71 -6.58
CA GLY A 219 10.20 2.54 -6.60
C GLY A 219 9.70 1.15 -6.21
N ARG A 220 10.53 0.25 -5.67
CA ARG A 220 10.14 -1.11 -5.25
C ARG A 220 8.90 -1.16 -4.34
N ASN A 221 8.73 -0.14 -3.50
CA ASN A 221 7.65 -0.02 -2.53
C ASN A 221 6.60 1.02 -2.95
N ALA A 222 6.66 1.56 -4.17
CA ALA A 222 5.80 2.67 -4.59
C ALA A 222 4.31 2.33 -4.53
N ILE A 223 3.95 1.09 -4.84
CA ILE A 223 2.58 0.58 -4.78
C ILE A 223 2.10 0.51 -3.32
N ALA A 224 2.86 -0.15 -2.45
CA ALA A 224 2.55 -0.29 -1.02
C ALA A 224 2.40 1.06 -0.31
N VAL A 225 3.35 1.98 -0.55
CA VAL A 225 3.32 3.33 0.04
C VAL A 225 2.12 4.13 -0.47
N ALA A 226 1.76 3.97 -1.75
CA ALA A 226 0.60 4.63 -2.32
C ALA A 226 -0.73 4.08 -1.77
N ASP A 227 -0.82 2.77 -1.53
CA ASP A 227 -1.99 2.15 -0.87
C ASP A 227 -2.17 2.72 0.54
N LEU A 228 -1.09 2.79 1.33
CA LEU A 228 -1.18 3.36 2.67
C LEU A 228 -1.51 4.85 2.64
N ALA A 229 -0.93 5.64 1.74
CA ALA A 229 -1.24 7.07 1.61
C ALA A 229 -2.73 7.32 1.33
N VAL A 230 -3.34 6.56 0.41
CA VAL A 230 -4.77 6.65 0.12
C VAL A 230 -5.61 6.09 1.28
N GLY A 231 -5.17 4.99 1.90
CA GLY A 231 -5.79 4.44 3.11
C GLY A 231 -5.81 5.44 4.27
N PHE A 232 -4.75 6.22 4.43
CA PHE A 232 -4.67 7.35 5.37
C PHE A 232 -5.63 8.47 5.02
N MET A 233 -5.72 8.88 3.75
CA MET A 233 -6.70 9.88 3.31
C MET A 233 -8.12 9.44 3.69
N ILE A 234 -8.51 8.20 3.38
CA ILE A 234 -9.83 7.66 3.73
C ILE A 234 -10.01 7.60 5.25
N SER A 235 -9.00 7.13 5.98
CA SER A 235 -9.06 6.96 7.44
C SER A 235 -9.24 8.28 8.16
N LEU A 236 -8.53 9.33 7.74
CA LEU A 236 -8.71 10.68 8.26
C LEU A 236 -10.07 11.26 7.85
N ALA A 237 -10.41 11.19 6.57
CA ALA A 237 -11.66 11.71 6.03
C ALA A 237 -12.89 11.13 6.76
N ARG A 238 -12.82 9.85 7.14
CA ARG A 238 -13.93 9.12 7.79
C ARG A 238 -13.74 8.89 9.29
N LYS A 239 -12.69 9.47 9.90
CA LYS A 239 -12.36 9.33 11.33
C LYS A 239 -12.32 7.86 11.79
N LEU A 240 -11.83 6.94 10.95
CA LEU A 240 -11.95 5.50 11.18
C LEU A 240 -11.37 5.03 12.52
N PRO A 241 -10.17 5.48 12.96
CA PRO A 241 -9.64 5.08 14.27
C PRO A 241 -10.53 5.51 15.44
N ALA A 242 -11.08 6.72 15.39
CA ALA A 242 -11.99 7.24 16.41
C ALA A 242 -13.33 6.48 16.38
N ALA A 243 -13.86 6.18 15.19
CA ALA A 243 -15.08 5.41 15.03
C ALA A 243 -14.93 3.97 15.56
N ALA A 244 -13.82 3.30 15.26
CA ALA A 244 -13.52 1.97 15.77
C ALA A 244 -13.36 1.97 17.30
N ARG A 245 -12.74 3.00 17.87
CA ARG A 245 -12.60 3.16 19.33
C ARG A 245 -13.93 3.44 20.00
N PHE A 246 -14.78 4.26 19.39
CA PHE A 246 -16.10 4.62 19.90
C PHE A 246 -16.96 3.39 20.22
N LEU A 247 -16.94 2.38 19.34
CA LEU A 247 -17.69 1.14 19.54
C LEU A 247 -17.08 0.19 20.59
N ARG A 248 -15.82 0.40 20.98
CA ARG A 248 -15.14 -0.36 22.03
C ARG A 248 -15.24 0.29 23.42
N ASP A 249 -15.83 1.49 23.47
CA ASP A 249 -16.10 2.19 24.72
C ASP A 249 -17.09 1.36 25.58
N PRO A 250 -16.76 1.06 26.85
CA PRO A 250 -17.67 0.34 27.76
C PRO A 250 -19.05 0.98 27.92
N ASP A 251 -19.16 2.29 27.71
CA ASP A 251 -20.44 3.02 27.76
C ASP A 251 -21.31 2.80 26.51
N CYS A 252 -20.74 2.19 25.46
CA CYS A 252 -21.45 1.80 24.24
C CYS A 252 -22.22 0.49 24.44
N SER A 253 -23.24 0.53 25.30
CA SER A 253 -24.09 -0.62 25.60
C SER A 253 -25.09 -0.95 24.49
N ALA A 254 -25.43 -2.23 24.38
CA ALA A 254 -26.41 -2.73 23.41
C ALA A 254 -27.75 -1.99 23.55
N GLY A 255 -28.29 -1.48 22.45
CA GLY A 255 -29.55 -0.74 22.42
C GLY A 255 -29.47 0.74 22.83
N ASN A 256 -28.29 1.25 23.20
CA ASN A 256 -28.09 2.66 23.53
C ASN A 256 -28.07 3.54 22.26
N MET A 257 -29.25 3.83 21.72
CA MET A 257 -29.40 4.71 20.55
C MET A 257 -28.95 6.15 20.82
N GLY A 258 -28.92 6.58 22.09
CA GLY A 258 -28.33 7.87 22.48
C GLY A 258 -26.84 7.93 22.16
N LYS A 259 -26.09 6.85 22.46
CA LYS A 259 -24.67 6.73 22.10
C LYS A 259 -24.49 6.67 20.58
N MET A 260 -25.35 5.96 19.84
CA MET A 260 -25.32 5.99 18.36
C MET A 260 -25.61 7.38 17.77
N GLY A 261 -26.52 8.16 18.38
CA GLY A 261 -26.76 9.55 18.00
C GLY A 261 -25.55 10.46 18.26
N GLN A 262 -24.80 10.21 19.35
CA GLN A 262 -23.53 10.90 19.62
C GLN A 262 -22.48 10.56 18.56
N ALA A 263 -22.34 9.28 18.17
CA ALA A 263 -21.47 8.87 17.07
C ALA A 263 -21.79 9.62 15.77
N PHE A 264 -23.07 9.70 15.41
CA PHE A 264 -23.49 10.39 14.18
C PHE A 264 -23.06 11.87 14.15
N SER A 265 -23.07 12.52 15.31
CA SER A 265 -22.68 13.94 15.43
C SER A 265 -21.15 14.13 15.54
N GLN A 266 -20.47 13.30 16.32
CA GLN A 266 -19.04 13.45 16.61
C GLN A 266 -18.13 12.91 15.50
N LEU A 267 -18.58 11.86 14.81
CA LEU A 267 -17.81 11.13 13.80
C LEU A 267 -18.19 11.50 12.36
N GLN A 268 -18.90 12.62 12.17
CA GLN A 268 -19.16 13.14 10.84
C GLN A 268 -17.83 13.42 10.12
N GLY A 269 -17.67 12.80 8.95
CA GLY A 269 -16.49 12.88 8.11
C GLY A 269 -16.74 13.66 6.82
N VAL A 270 -15.76 13.59 5.92
CA VAL A 270 -15.82 14.15 4.57
C VAL A 270 -15.60 13.06 3.52
N GLU A 271 -16.09 13.30 2.32
CA GLU A 271 -15.84 12.45 1.15
C GLU A 271 -14.54 12.85 0.45
N LEU A 272 -13.94 11.92 -0.29
CA LEU A 272 -12.88 12.22 -1.27
C LEU A 272 -13.43 12.62 -2.64
N TRP A 273 -14.71 12.29 -2.91
CA TRP A 273 -15.37 12.61 -4.17
C TRP A 273 -15.33 14.11 -4.44
N ARG A 274 -14.79 14.48 -5.62
CA ARG A 274 -14.61 15.86 -6.08
C ARG A 274 -13.79 16.76 -5.14
N LYS A 275 -13.04 16.19 -4.20
CA LYS A 275 -12.05 16.94 -3.43
C LYS A 275 -10.81 17.26 -4.26
N THR A 276 -10.11 18.30 -3.86
CA THR A 276 -8.81 18.65 -4.42
C THR A 276 -7.71 18.04 -3.56
N ILE A 277 -6.83 17.25 -4.16
CA ILE A 277 -5.73 16.58 -3.48
C ILE A 277 -4.42 17.11 -4.06
N GLY A 278 -3.59 17.70 -3.22
CA GLY A 278 -2.28 18.20 -3.58
C GLY A 278 -1.21 17.16 -3.30
N LEU A 279 -0.45 16.77 -4.32
CA LEU A 279 0.72 15.92 -4.22
C LEU A 279 1.99 16.78 -4.31
N ILE A 280 2.84 16.73 -3.29
CA ILE A 280 4.15 17.38 -3.31
C ILE A 280 5.16 16.31 -3.73
N GLY A 281 5.57 16.36 -5.00
CA GLY A 281 6.38 15.35 -5.67
C GLY A 281 5.56 14.35 -6.52
N LEU A 282 5.94 14.18 -7.78
CA LEU A 282 5.33 13.24 -8.74
C LEU A 282 6.35 12.19 -9.23
N GLY A 283 7.12 11.67 -8.27
CA GLY A 283 7.96 10.47 -8.44
C GLY A 283 7.15 9.17 -8.51
N ALA A 284 7.81 8.03 -8.30
CA ALA A 284 7.16 6.72 -8.40
C ALA A 284 5.94 6.56 -7.48
N VAL A 285 6.07 6.99 -6.21
CA VAL A 285 4.98 6.96 -5.22
C VAL A 285 3.88 7.94 -5.61
N GLY A 286 4.22 9.21 -5.91
CA GLY A 286 3.23 10.24 -6.26
C GLY A 286 2.38 9.84 -7.48
N ARG A 287 2.99 9.26 -8.51
CA ARG A 287 2.26 8.72 -9.68
C ARG A 287 1.35 7.55 -9.31
N ALA A 288 1.78 6.68 -8.41
CA ALA A 288 0.98 5.55 -7.93
C ALA A 288 -0.21 6.01 -7.06
N VAL A 289 -0.05 7.10 -6.29
CA VAL A 289 -1.13 7.76 -5.56
C VAL A 289 -2.11 8.41 -6.53
N ALA A 290 -1.63 9.24 -7.46
CA ALA A 290 -2.47 9.90 -8.47
C ALA A 290 -3.39 8.91 -9.23
N ARG A 291 -2.84 7.75 -9.64
CA ARG A 291 -3.60 6.69 -10.30
C ARG A 291 -4.76 6.16 -9.46
N ARG A 292 -4.56 5.99 -8.15
CA ARG A 292 -5.61 5.52 -7.23
C ARG A 292 -6.68 6.57 -7.00
N LEU A 293 -6.26 7.84 -6.90
CA LEU A 293 -7.15 8.98 -6.70
C LEU A 293 -8.10 9.22 -7.87
N ALA A 294 -7.73 8.77 -9.08
CA ALA A 294 -8.62 8.81 -10.24
C ALA A 294 -9.95 8.05 -9.98
N GLY A 295 -9.92 6.93 -9.26
CA GLY A 295 -11.11 6.16 -8.90
C GLY A 295 -12.05 6.86 -7.91
N PHE A 296 -11.57 7.90 -7.23
CA PHE A 296 -12.37 8.74 -6.32
C PHE A 296 -12.93 9.98 -7.02
N GLU A 297 -12.68 10.17 -8.31
CA GLU A 297 -13.02 11.40 -9.05
C GLU A 297 -12.50 12.68 -8.36
N ALA A 298 -11.33 12.58 -7.70
CA ALA A 298 -10.67 13.72 -7.09
C ALA A 298 -9.93 14.55 -8.14
N THR A 299 -9.82 15.85 -7.90
CA THR A 299 -8.92 16.72 -8.67
C THR A 299 -7.53 16.64 -8.06
N VAL A 300 -6.53 16.21 -8.83
CA VAL A 300 -5.15 16.05 -8.33
C VAL A 300 -4.27 17.20 -8.80
N LEU A 301 -3.77 18.02 -7.86
CA LEU A 301 -2.77 19.05 -8.11
C LEU A 301 -1.39 18.49 -7.75
N VAL A 302 -0.36 18.90 -8.49
CA VAL A 302 1.02 18.48 -8.27
C VAL A 302 1.91 19.70 -8.18
N ALA A 303 2.77 19.73 -7.17
CA ALA A 303 3.93 20.63 -7.11
C ALA A 303 5.21 19.80 -7.17
N ASP A 304 5.91 19.86 -8.30
CA ASP A 304 7.20 19.20 -8.50
C ASP A 304 8.02 19.99 -9.54
N PRO A 305 9.18 20.57 -9.16
CA PRO A 305 9.97 21.41 -10.06
C PRO A 305 10.67 20.62 -11.17
N PHE A 306 10.71 19.28 -11.10
CA PHE A 306 11.39 18.41 -12.07
C PHE A 306 10.43 17.76 -13.06
N VAL A 307 9.15 18.10 -13.01
CA VAL A 307 8.09 17.49 -13.81
C VAL A 307 7.49 18.53 -14.74
N SER A 308 7.35 18.19 -16.02
CA SER A 308 6.68 19.06 -16.99
C SER A 308 5.16 18.98 -16.86
N ALA A 309 4.44 20.00 -17.34
CA ALA A 309 2.98 20.01 -17.34
C ALA A 309 2.40 18.82 -18.13
N GLU A 310 3.08 18.42 -19.21
CA GLU A 310 2.71 17.25 -20.02
C GLU A 310 2.87 15.94 -19.22
N GLN A 311 3.97 15.79 -18.48
CA GLN A 311 4.21 14.61 -17.64
C GLN A 311 3.21 14.51 -16.47
N ALA A 312 2.74 15.63 -15.94
CA ALA A 312 1.68 15.68 -14.92
C ALA A 312 0.32 15.34 -15.54
N ALA A 313 -0.01 15.92 -16.69
CA ALA A 313 -1.27 15.65 -17.40
C ALA A 313 -1.40 14.17 -17.81
N LEU A 314 -0.29 13.53 -18.26
CA LEU A 314 -0.25 12.09 -18.53
C LEU A 314 -0.52 11.22 -17.30
N ALA A 315 -0.26 11.75 -16.09
CA ALA A 315 -0.59 11.09 -14.84
C ALA A 315 -2.00 11.42 -14.33
N GLY A 316 -2.79 12.20 -15.09
CA GLY A 316 -4.11 12.66 -14.68
C GLY A 316 -4.08 13.83 -13.68
N CYS A 317 -2.99 14.59 -13.62
CA CYS A 317 -2.78 15.67 -12.66
C CYS A 317 -2.64 17.04 -13.33
N GLU A 318 -2.94 18.10 -12.58
CA GLU A 318 -2.65 19.50 -12.92
C GLU A 318 -1.34 19.93 -12.23
N LEU A 319 -0.33 20.33 -13.00
CA LEU A 319 0.90 20.88 -12.43
C LEU A 319 0.67 22.33 -11.98
N THR A 320 1.01 22.65 -10.73
CA THR A 320 0.92 23.99 -10.15
C THR A 320 2.18 24.31 -9.34
N ASP A 321 2.33 25.57 -8.89
CA ASP A 321 3.29 25.87 -7.83
C ASP A 321 2.79 25.39 -6.45
N LEU A 322 3.69 25.37 -5.48
CA LEU A 322 3.40 24.91 -4.11
C LEU A 322 2.34 25.78 -3.43
N ASP A 323 2.35 27.09 -3.64
CA ASP A 323 1.42 28.01 -2.97
C ASP A 323 -0.02 27.79 -3.43
N THR A 324 -0.21 27.71 -4.74
CA THR A 324 -1.47 27.39 -5.40
C THR A 324 -2.00 26.04 -4.94
N LEU A 325 -1.12 25.04 -4.82
CA LEU A 325 -1.47 23.71 -4.32
C LEU A 325 -1.99 23.78 -2.87
N LEU A 326 -1.25 24.41 -1.96
CA LEU A 326 -1.63 24.51 -0.55
C LEU A 326 -2.97 25.24 -0.38
N HIS A 327 -3.20 26.30 -1.15
CA HIS A 327 -4.44 27.09 -1.07
C HIS A 327 -5.68 26.36 -1.58
N ARG A 328 -5.51 25.45 -2.55
CA ARG A 328 -6.62 24.74 -3.21
C ARG A 328 -6.89 23.35 -2.62
N ALA A 329 -5.89 22.71 -2.02
CA ALA A 329 -5.98 21.33 -1.61
C ALA A 329 -6.79 21.15 -0.31
N ASP A 330 -7.70 20.18 -0.32
CA ASP A 330 -8.38 19.65 0.85
C ASP A 330 -7.53 18.59 1.57
N PHE A 331 -6.66 17.91 0.83
CA PHE A 331 -5.66 16.97 1.32
C PHE A 331 -4.30 17.28 0.69
N VAL A 332 -3.24 17.33 1.49
CA VAL A 332 -1.85 17.47 1.00
C VAL A 332 -1.07 16.22 1.36
N SER A 333 -0.46 15.57 0.36
CA SER A 333 0.31 14.35 0.53
C SER A 333 1.76 14.55 0.06
N LEU A 334 2.70 14.17 0.92
CA LEU A 334 4.14 14.36 0.69
C LEU A 334 4.76 13.12 0.06
N HIS A 335 5.45 13.33 -1.07
CA HIS A 335 6.15 12.30 -1.85
C HIS A 335 7.50 12.79 -2.39
N ALA A 336 8.01 13.92 -1.89
CA ALA A 336 9.29 14.50 -2.27
C ALA A 336 10.47 13.84 -1.54
N ALA A 337 11.65 13.91 -2.14
CA ALA A 337 12.90 13.55 -1.47
C ALA A 337 13.33 14.65 -0.49
N VAL A 338 14.08 14.28 0.55
CA VAL A 338 14.72 15.24 1.46
C VAL A 338 15.99 15.79 0.81
N THR A 339 16.03 17.11 0.69
CA THR A 339 17.12 17.90 0.12
C THR A 339 17.25 19.18 0.96
N PRO A 340 18.36 19.92 0.87
CA PRO A 340 18.45 21.23 1.54
C PRO A 340 17.31 22.20 1.20
N ALA A 341 16.68 22.06 0.02
CA ALA A 341 15.56 22.88 -0.41
C ALA A 341 14.18 22.37 0.08
N THR A 342 14.09 21.11 0.53
CA THR A 342 12.83 20.47 0.95
C THR A 342 12.78 20.14 2.45
N THR A 343 13.91 20.23 3.16
CA THR A 343 13.95 20.10 4.62
C THR A 343 13.13 21.21 5.28
N GLY A 344 12.18 20.84 6.13
CA GLY A 344 11.26 21.76 6.82
C GLY A 344 10.37 22.55 5.85
N MET A 345 10.16 22.08 4.62
CA MET A 345 9.43 22.85 3.60
C MET A 345 7.99 23.16 3.99
N LEU A 346 7.35 22.30 4.79
CA LEU A 346 6.07 22.61 5.42
C LEU A 346 6.30 23.05 6.88
N GLY A 347 6.36 24.36 7.08
CA GLY A 347 6.37 25.00 8.39
C GLY A 347 5.11 25.85 8.63
N ALA A 348 5.17 26.70 9.66
CA ALA A 348 4.01 27.48 10.11
C ALA A 348 3.37 28.34 9.01
N ALA A 349 4.18 28.96 8.15
CA ALA A 349 3.68 29.80 7.05
C ALA A 349 2.95 28.98 5.97
N GLN A 350 3.42 27.76 5.69
CA GLN A 350 2.80 26.86 4.71
C GLN A 350 1.51 26.26 5.26
N PHE A 351 1.48 25.85 6.54
CA PHE A 351 0.25 25.38 7.17
C PHE A 351 -0.83 26.48 7.23
N ALA A 352 -0.45 27.73 7.48
CA ALA A 352 -1.38 28.86 7.44
C ALA A 352 -1.96 29.13 6.03
N ARG A 353 -1.29 28.69 4.96
CA ARG A 353 -1.77 28.80 3.57
C ARG A 353 -2.69 27.66 3.16
N MET A 354 -2.67 26.55 3.90
CA MET A 354 -3.60 25.44 3.67
C MET A 354 -5.03 25.86 3.98
N ARG A 355 -6.00 25.18 3.37
CA ARG A 355 -7.41 25.39 3.70
C ARG A 355 -7.67 25.05 5.17
N PRO A 356 -8.50 25.83 5.88
CA PRO A 356 -8.96 25.46 7.21
C PRO A 356 -9.63 24.08 7.19
N GLY A 357 -9.19 23.18 8.06
CA GLY A 357 -9.68 21.81 8.14
C GLY A 357 -9.09 20.86 7.08
N ALA A 358 -8.07 21.28 6.31
CA ALA A 358 -7.36 20.40 5.41
C ALA A 358 -6.60 19.29 6.17
N PHE A 359 -6.28 18.21 5.46
CA PHE A 359 -5.54 17.08 6.02
C PHE A 359 -4.12 16.98 5.44
N LEU A 360 -3.16 16.58 6.28
CA LEU A 360 -1.78 16.29 5.86
C LEU A 360 -1.50 14.79 5.88
N ILE A 361 -0.85 14.28 4.84
CA ILE A 361 -0.37 12.90 4.76
C ILE A 361 1.14 12.94 4.52
N ASN A 362 1.91 12.33 5.42
CA ASN A 362 3.35 12.16 5.25
C ASN A 362 3.74 10.69 5.35
N THR A 363 3.90 10.06 4.19
CA THR A 363 4.49 8.72 4.03
C THR A 363 5.87 8.79 3.36
N ALA A 364 6.46 10.00 3.29
CA ALA A 364 7.76 10.24 2.69
C ALA A 364 8.85 10.26 3.76
N ARG A 365 9.08 11.40 4.40
CA ARG A 365 10.13 11.57 5.43
C ARG A 365 9.70 12.67 6.40
N ALA A 366 10.00 12.49 7.69
CA ALA A 366 9.65 13.44 8.73
C ALA A 366 10.31 14.81 8.51
N ALA A 367 11.55 14.81 8.02
CA ALA A 367 12.33 16.02 7.76
C ALA A 367 11.71 17.00 6.74
N LEU A 368 10.67 16.62 6.00
CA LEU A 368 9.93 17.53 5.11
C LEU A 368 9.02 18.51 5.87
N VAL A 369 8.73 18.22 7.14
CA VAL A 369 7.75 18.92 7.97
C VAL A 369 8.43 19.42 9.25
N ASP A 370 8.12 20.64 9.64
CA ASP A 370 8.37 21.11 11.00
C ASP A 370 7.30 20.51 11.92
N GLU A 371 7.69 19.55 12.76
CA GLU A 371 6.77 18.82 13.66
C GLU A 371 6.09 19.73 14.68
N GLN A 372 6.79 20.76 15.18
CA GLN A 372 6.20 21.71 16.11
C GLN A 372 5.18 22.60 15.41
N ALA A 373 5.48 23.05 14.19
CA ALA A 373 4.52 23.80 13.39
C ALA A 373 3.28 22.96 13.02
N LEU A 374 3.46 21.66 12.75
CA LEU A 374 2.38 20.72 12.52
C LEU A 374 1.49 20.57 13.76
N LEU A 375 2.09 20.37 14.94
CA LEU A 375 1.36 20.29 16.20
C LEU A 375 0.53 21.56 16.43
N ASN A 376 1.13 22.74 16.28
CA ASN A 376 0.43 24.01 16.44
C ASN A 376 -0.72 24.18 15.42
N ALA A 377 -0.55 23.71 14.18
CA ALA A 377 -1.58 23.77 13.16
C ALA A 377 -2.77 22.82 13.46
N LEU A 378 -2.50 21.68 14.10
CA LEU A 378 -3.54 20.76 14.57
C LEU A 378 -4.28 21.34 15.79
N GLU A 379 -3.56 21.87 16.77
CA GLU A 379 -4.15 22.46 17.99
C GLU A 379 -5.01 23.70 17.71
N SER A 380 -4.60 24.52 16.74
CA SER A 380 -5.38 25.68 16.30
C SER A 380 -6.60 25.32 15.42
N GLY A 381 -6.71 24.06 14.99
CA GLY A 381 -7.75 23.61 14.05
C GLY A 381 -7.54 24.07 12.60
N GLN A 382 -6.38 24.66 12.30
CA GLN A 382 -5.98 24.98 10.91
C GLN A 382 -5.97 23.70 10.07
N LEU A 383 -5.48 22.59 10.63
CA LEU A 383 -5.57 21.26 10.04
C LEU A 383 -6.66 20.45 10.73
N GLY A 384 -7.46 19.73 9.94
CA GLY A 384 -8.48 18.80 10.43
C GLY A 384 -7.90 17.47 10.93
N GLY A 385 -6.66 17.17 10.55
CA GLY A 385 -5.92 16.00 11.00
C GLY A 385 -4.66 15.75 10.17
N ALA A 386 -3.83 14.82 10.63
CA ALA A 386 -2.63 14.40 9.92
C ALA A 386 -2.42 12.89 10.00
N ALA A 387 -1.80 12.29 8.99
CA ALA A 387 -1.38 10.90 9.03
C ALA A 387 0.11 10.80 8.72
N LEU A 388 0.86 10.16 9.62
CA LEU A 388 2.32 10.13 9.63
C LEU A 388 2.79 8.67 9.66
N ASP A 389 3.61 8.28 8.69
CA ASP A 389 4.35 7.01 8.75
C ASP A 389 5.79 7.20 9.22
N THR A 390 6.29 8.44 9.28
CA THR A 390 7.70 8.74 9.62
C THR A 390 7.79 9.83 10.68
N PHE A 391 8.80 9.76 11.55
CA PHE A 391 9.05 10.71 12.64
C PHE A 391 10.51 11.18 12.67
N ALA A 392 10.78 12.34 13.27
CA ALA A 392 12.15 12.86 13.38
C ALA A 392 13.05 11.92 14.19
N LEU A 393 12.49 11.28 15.22
CA LEU A 393 13.09 10.18 15.95
C LEU A 393 12.19 8.95 15.82
N GLU A 394 12.77 7.81 15.41
CA GLU A 394 12.02 6.56 15.26
C GLU A 394 12.65 5.45 16.12
N PRO A 395 11.86 4.77 16.99
CA PRO A 395 10.44 5.05 17.27
C PRO A 395 10.26 6.38 18.04
N PRO A 396 9.16 7.13 17.81
CA PRO A 396 8.94 8.43 18.44
C PRO A 396 8.64 8.37 19.95
N GLY A 397 8.37 7.17 20.49
CA GLY A 397 7.85 6.99 21.85
C GLY A 397 6.34 7.13 21.91
N HIS A 398 5.72 6.45 22.89
CA HIS A 398 4.26 6.49 23.05
C HIS A 398 3.75 7.87 23.46
N ASP A 399 4.54 8.63 24.21
CA ASP A 399 4.25 9.93 24.82
C ASP A 399 4.53 11.10 23.88
N HIS A 400 5.00 10.84 22.66
CA HIS A 400 5.22 11.85 21.65
C HIS A 400 3.93 12.66 21.39
N PRO A 401 3.97 14.00 21.38
CA PRO A 401 2.77 14.82 21.25
C PRO A 401 1.92 14.50 20.01
N LEU A 402 2.56 14.30 18.85
CA LEU A 402 1.86 13.91 17.62
C LEU A 402 1.28 12.49 17.70
N VAL A 403 1.90 11.56 18.42
CA VAL A 403 1.37 10.19 18.61
C VAL A 403 0.14 10.20 19.52
N GLN A 404 0.14 11.07 20.54
CA GLN A 404 -0.98 11.22 21.47
C GLN A 404 -2.13 12.08 20.91
N HIS A 405 -1.88 12.87 19.87
CA HIS A 405 -2.87 13.81 19.35
C HIS A 405 -4.07 13.08 18.70
N PRO A 406 -5.33 13.38 19.10
CA PRO A 406 -6.51 12.61 18.68
C PRO A 406 -6.85 12.73 17.19
N ALA A 407 -6.39 13.81 16.52
CA ALA A 407 -6.56 14.02 15.08
C ALA A 407 -5.38 13.49 14.25
N VAL A 408 -4.44 12.77 14.86
CA VAL A 408 -3.27 12.22 14.17
C VAL A 408 -3.37 10.69 14.10
N MET A 409 -3.09 10.15 12.92
CA MET A 409 -2.92 8.72 12.69
C MET A 409 -1.43 8.42 12.45
N CYS A 410 -0.90 7.43 13.15
CA CYS A 410 0.52 7.10 13.08
C CYS A 410 0.74 5.64 12.70
N THR A 411 1.76 5.36 11.90
CA THR A 411 2.29 4.00 11.69
C THR A 411 3.82 4.00 11.83
N PRO A 412 4.44 2.88 12.20
CA PRO A 412 5.87 2.82 12.53
C PRO A 412 6.73 2.59 11.29
N HIS A 413 6.77 3.56 10.37
CA HIS A 413 7.57 3.51 9.14
C HIS A 413 7.39 2.21 8.33
N SER A 414 6.12 1.84 8.17
CA SER A 414 5.69 0.56 7.65
C SER A 414 5.05 0.64 6.27
N ALA A 415 4.95 1.84 5.68
CA ALA A 415 4.30 2.05 4.38
C ALA A 415 4.87 1.15 3.26
N GLY A 416 6.16 0.84 3.32
CA GLY A 416 6.82 -0.03 2.35
C GLY A 416 6.87 -1.50 2.73
N ASN A 417 6.31 -1.93 3.85
CA ASN A 417 6.47 -3.29 4.38
C ASN A 417 5.28 -4.19 4.01
N THR A 418 5.20 -4.59 2.74
CA THR A 418 4.22 -5.59 2.27
C THR A 418 4.91 -6.79 1.64
N ARG A 419 4.18 -7.90 1.47
CA ARG A 419 4.72 -9.15 0.90
C ARG A 419 5.20 -8.97 -0.53
N GLU A 420 4.50 -8.16 -1.31
CA GLU A 420 4.71 -7.92 -2.74
C GLU A 420 6.01 -7.13 -3.01
N VAL A 421 6.51 -6.36 -2.04
CA VAL A 421 7.73 -5.57 -2.22
C VAL A 421 8.96 -6.44 -2.46
N ALA A 422 9.01 -7.66 -1.90
CA ALA A 422 10.05 -8.64 -2.19
C ALA A 422 10.04 -9.04 -3.67
N ALA A 423 8.85 -9.22 -4.28
CA ALA A 423 8.72 -9.51 -5.69
C ALA A 423 9.13 -8.33 -6.58
N HIS A 424 8.74 -7.11 -6.20
CA HIS A 424 9.12 -5.91 -6.97
C HIS A 424 10.63 -5.67 -6.97
N GLN A 425 11.30 -5.82 -5.82
CA GLN A 425 12.75 -5.64 -5.75
C GLN A 425 13.50 -6.80 -6.41
N GLY A 426 12.99 -8.03 -6.27
CA GLY A 426 13.52 -9.22 -6.92
C GLY A 426 13.54 -9.03 -8.43
N ALA A 427 12.39 -8.70 -9.03
CA ALA A 427 12.26 -8.48 -10.46
C ALA A 427 13.18 -7.35 -10.97
N SER A 428 13.24 -6.21 -10.25
CA SER A 428 14.07 -5.06 -10.64
C SER A 428 15.57 -5.37 -10.61
N ILE A 429 16.05 -6.06 -9.56
CA ILE A 429 17.47 -6.40 -9.44
C ILE A 429 17.83 -7.55 -10.36
N ALA A 430 16.98 -8.57 -10.49
CA ALA A 430 17.21 -9.69 -11.39
C ALA A 430 17.33 -9.20 -12.85
N GLN A 431 16.44 -8.31 -13.29
CA GLN A 431 16.52 -7.69 -14.60
C GLN A 431 17.86 -6.95 -14.81
N ALA A 432 18.29 -6.14 -13.84
CA ALA A 432 19.52 -5.37 -13.94
C ALA A 432 20.78 -6.28 -13.99
N LEU A 433 20.79 -7.36 -13.20
CA LEU A 433 21.85 -8.36 -13.25
C LEU A 433 21.87 -9.11 -14.59
N LEU A 434 20.71 -9.46 -15.13
CA LEU A 434 20.60 -10.07 -16.46
C LEU A 434 21.08 -9.15 -17.57
N GLN A 435 20.84 -7.84 -17.46
CA GLN A 435 21.38 -6.84 -18.39
C GLN A 435 22.91 -6.79 -18.33
N LEU A 436 23.50 -6.71 -17.12
CA LEU A 436 24.96 -6.74 -16.95
C LEU A 436 25.58 -8.03 -17.49
N LEU A 437 24.90 -9.18 -17.31
CA LEU A 437 25.32 -10.43 -17.93
C LEU A 437 25.30 -10.26 -19.45
N ARG A 438 24.24 -9.74 -20.08
CA ARG A 438 24.21 -9.55 -21.54
C ARG A 438 25.18 -8.49 -22.10
N GLY A 439 25.95 -7.81 -21.24
CA GLY A 439 26.77 -6.66 -21.63
C GLY A 439 25.94 -5.40 -21.91
N GLU A 440 24.68 -5.39 -21.50
CA GLU A 440 23.76 -4.27 -21.58
C GLU A 440 23.95 -3.36 -20.34
N ARG A 441 23.61 -2.07 -20.48
CA ARG A 441 23.72 -1.10 -19.40
C ARG A 441 22.39 -1.03 -18.63
N PRO A 442 22.34 -1.43 -17.35
CA PRO A 442 21.14 -1.25 -16.53
C PRO A 442 20.89 0.22 -16.20
N CYS A 443 19.61 0.58 -16.04
CA CYS A 443 19.19 1.96 -15.76
C CYS A 443 19.25 2.32 -14.27
N ASN A 444 19.21 1.32 -13.39
CA ASN A 444 19.13 1.45 -11.93
C ASN A 444 20.51 1.26 -11.27
N VAL A 445 21.45 2.15 -11.60
CA VAL A 445 22.83 2.15 -11.05
C VAL A 445 23.11 3.49 -10.38
N LEU A 446 23.60 3.46 -9.13
CA LEU A 446 23.92 4.70 -8.38
C LEU A 446 25.23 5.34 -8.83
N ASN A 447 26.16 4.55 -9.36
CA ASN A 447 27.48 4.99 -9.82
C ASN A 447 27.74 4.55 -11.29
N PRO A 448 26.98 5.09 -12.26
CA PRO A 448 26.96 4.61 -13.65
C PRO A 448 28.31 4.70 -14.37
N ALA A 449 29.24 5.54 -13.90
CA ALA A 449 30.61 5.63 -14.44
C ALA A 449 31.40 4.33 -14.30
N THR A 450 31.05 3.48 -13.32
CA THR A 450 31.70 2.17 -13.14
C THR A 450 31.37 1.19 -14.27
N LEU A 451 30.25 1.38 -14.98
CA LEU A 451 29.83 0.53 -16.09
C LEU A 451 30.75 0.64 -17.31
N ASP A 452 31.47 1.76 -17.48
CA ASP A 452 32.35 1.97 -18.63
C ASP A 452 33.58 1.05 -18.61
N THR A 453 34.02 0.68 -17.41
CA THR A 453 35.19 -0.18 -17.17
C THR A 453 34.80 -1.54 -16.60
N PHE A 454 33.51 -1.85 -16.53
CA PHE A 454 33.01 -3.07 -15.90
C PHE A 454 33.39 -4.32 -16.71
N SER A 455 33.87 -5.35 -16.00
CA SER A 455 34.19 -6.64 -16.59
C SER A 455 34.00 -7.75 -15.55
N TRP A 456 33.35 -8.85 -15.95
CA TRP A 456 33.15 -10.02 -15.08
C TRP A 456 34.47 -10.75 -14.79
N ASP A 457 35.32 -10.89 -15.82
CA ASP A 457 36.54 -11.69 -15.78
C ASP A 457 37.82 -10.83 -15.75
N GLY A 458 37.69 -9.52 -15.95
CA GLY A 458 38.79 -8.56 -15.94
C GLY A 458 39.30 -8.21 -14.53
N PRO A 459 40.45 -7.53 -14.45
CA PRO A 459 40.97 -7.00 -13.19
C PRO A 459 40.01 -5.93 -12.65
N ARG A 460 39.70 -6.03 -11.35
CA ARG A 460 38.95 -5.00 -10.62
C ARG A 460 39.85 -3.76 -10.45
N ARG A 461 39.26 -2.57 -10.47
CA ARG A 461 39.98 -1.34 -10.13
C ARG A 461 40.40 -1.38 -8.66
N GLU A 462 41.62 -0.97 -8.37
CA GLU A 462 42.13 -0.81 -7.00
C GLU A 462 42.39 0.68 -6.73
N PRO A 463 41.85 1.26 -5.64
CA PRO A 463 42.05 2.66 -5.28
C PRO A 463 43.52 2.93 -4.92
N ASP A 464 44.00 4.15 -5.21
CA ASP A 464 45.32 4.57 -4.76
C ASP A 464 45.35 4.94 -3.27
N ALA A 465 46.55 5.15 -2.72
CA ALA A 465 46.72 5.47 -1.30
C ALA A 465 46.01 6.77 -0.85
N ARG A 466 45.77 7.72 -1.77
CA ARG A 466 45.06 8.96 -1.47
C ARG A 466 43.55 8.74 -1.44
N GLU A 467 43.04 7.93 -2.36
CA GLU A 467 41.64 7.50 -2.36
C GLU A 467 41.32 6.69 -1.10
N LEU A 468 42.20 5.76 -0.70
CA LEU A 468 42.04 4.98 0.54
C LEU A 468 42.04 5.87 1.80
N ALA A 469 42.93 6.85 1.87
CA ALA A 469 42.97 7.79 2.99
C ALA A 469 41.67 8.62 3.08
N ARG A 470 41.14 9.09 1.94
CA ARG A 470 39.86 9.82 1.90
C ARG A 470 38.68 8.94 2.34
N LEU A 471 38.66 7.67 1.91
CA LEU A 471 37.62 6.73 2.30
C LEU A 471 37.67 6.39 3.80
N ALA A 472 38.86 6.40 4.42
CA ALA A 472 39.00 6.20 5.86
C ALA A 472 38.50 7.39 6.70
N GLU A 473 38.38 8.58 6.11
CA GLU A 473 37.85 9.79 6.76
C GLU A 473 36.33 9.99 6.52
N SER A 474 35.72 9.17 5.66
CA SER A 474 34.28 9.18 5.38
C SER A 474 33.48 8.64 6.58
N ALA A 475 32.27 9.18 6.79
CA ALA A 475 31.35 8.71 7.82
C ALA A 475 30.87 7.25 7.60
N GLY A 476 31.17 6.65 6.44
CA GLY A 476 30.83 5.27 6.09
C GLY A 476 29.34 5.06 5.79
N PRO A 477 28.94 3.81 5.49
CA PRO A 477 27.55 3.43 5.25
C PRO A 477 26.72 3.50 6.55
N ALA A 478 25.43 3.83 6.43
CA ALA A 478 24.48 3.88 7.53
C ALA A 478 23.60 2.61 7.56
N VAL A 479 23.32 2.08 8.75
CA VAL A 479 22.52 0.85 8.94
C VAL A 479 21.05 1.10 8.57
N THR A 480 20.55 2.31 8.84
CA THR A 480 19.16 2.72 8.58
C THR A 480 19.09 4.09 7.92
N ASP A 481 17.98 4.37 7.22
CA ASP A 481 17.66 5.72 6.72
C ASP A 481 17.66 6.76 7.88
N LEU A 482 17.40 6.31 9.11
CA LEU A 482 17.33 7.10 10.34
C LEU A 482 18.69 7.61 10.82
N GLN A 483 19.75 6.80 10.71
CA GLN A 483 21.11 7.21 11.08
C GLN A 483 21.65 8.31 10.15
N ARG A 484 21.22 8.31 8.88
CA ARG A 484 21.57 9.36 7.93
C ARG A 484 20.83 10.67 8.25
N ASP A 485 19.54 10.59 8.60
CA ASP A 485 18.72 11.77 8.84
C ASP A 485 18.99 12.41 10.22
N SER A 486 19.42 11.64 11.22
CA SER A 486 19.86 12.14 12.55
C SER A 486 21.19 12.89 12.54
N ALA A 487 22.06 12.65 11.54
CA ALA A 487 23.22 13.51 11.30
C ALA A 487 22.84 14.95 10.86
N ALA A 488 21.56 15.19 10.52
CA ALA A 488 21.05 16.49 10.08
C ALA A 488 20.25 17.27 11.14
N VAL A 489 19.91 16.69 12.30
CA VAL A 489 19.07 17.32 13.33
C VAL A 489 19.70 17.18 14.72
N THR A 490 20.20 18.28 15.27
CA THR A 490 20.67 18.38 16.67
C THR A 490 19.56 18.97 17.53
N GLN A 491 18.87 18.15 18.33
CA GLN A 491 18.11 18.64 19.49
C GLN A 491 18.16 17.69 20.69
N GLU A 492 18.27 18.30 21.87
CA GLU A 492 18.46 17.71 23.19
C GLU A 492 17.20 16.97 23.70
N VAL A 493 17.41 15.81 24.32
CA VAL A 493 16.37 14.97 24.93
C VAL A 493 16.27 15.26 26.43
N VAL A 494 15.05 15.50 26.94
CA VAL A 494 14.72 15.60 28.36
C VAL A 494 13.93 14.36 28.79
N SER A 495 14.32 13.71 29.88
CA SER A 495 13.67 12.49 30.40
C SER A 495 12.74 12.77 31.59
N PRO A 496 11.55 12.13 31.68
CA PRO A 496 10.76 12.07 32.91
C PRO A 496 10.78 10.67 33.55
N THR A 497 11.03 10.61 34.87
CA THR A 497 10.98 9.40 35.71
C THR A 497 9.61 9.24 36.40
N ALA A 498 9.02 8.04 36.35
CA ALA A 498 7.91 7.63 37.21
C ALA A 498 8.20 6.26 37.86
N GLU A 499 8.04 6.17 39.18
CA GLU A 499 8.39 5.01 40.01
C GLU A 499 7.28 3.94 40.04
N ILE A 500 7.67 2.66 39.93
CA ILE A 500 6.88 1.48 40.31
C ILE A 500 7.76 0.63 41.24
N ALA A 501 7.29 0.28 42.43
CA ALA A 501 8.11 -0.36 43.46
C ALA A 501 8.12 -1.90 43.35
N ALA A 502 9.25 -2.47 42.90
CA ALA A 502 9.56 -3.90 43.00
C ALA A 502 9.82 -4.35 44.45
N PRO A 503 9.68 -5.66 44.78
CA PRO A 503 9.94 -6.17 46.13
C PRO A 503 11.36 -5.86 46.63
N THR A 504 11.48 -5.29 47.83
CA THR A 504 12.76 -4.81 48.40
C THR A 504 13.86 -5.88 48.41
N ALA A 505 13.52 -7.13 48.73
CA ALA A 505 14.49 -8.24 48.77
C ALA A 505 15.09 -8.59 47.38
N ILE A 506 14.29 -8.48 46.31
CA ILE A 506 14.75 -8.71 44.92
C ILE A 506 15.69 -7.56 44.51
N VAL A 507 15.30 -6.32 44.81
CA VAL A 507 16.10 -5.12 44.50
C VAL A 507 17.42 -5.11 45.27
N GLU A 508 17.43 -5.50 46.55
CA GLU A 508 18.63 -5.59 47.37
C GLU A 508 19.60 -6.68 46.87
N THR A 509 19.07 -7.84 46.47
CA THR A 509 19.88 -8.93 45.91
C THR A 509 20.48 -8.54 44.57
N MET A 510 19.68 -7.98 43.66
CA MET A 510 20.16 -7.47 42.36
C MET A 510 21.18 -6.34 42.52
N ARG A 511 20.98 -5.43 43.49
CA ARG A 511 21.96 -4.38 43.82
C ARG A 511 23.28 -4.98 44.30
N ALA A 512 23.24 -6.03 45.13
CA ALA A 512 24.43 -6.72 45.61
C ALA A 512 25.18 -7.45 44.46
N ILE A 513 24.45 -8.09 43.54
CA ILE A 513 25.02 -8.71 42.32
C ILE A 513 25.71 -7.66 41.46
N LEU A 514 25.01 -6.57 41.13
CA LEU A 514 25.56 -5.50 40.28
C LEU A 514 26.75 -4.78 40.91
N THR A 515 26.75 -4.58 42.24
CA THR A 515 27.89 -4.02 42.97
C THR A 515 29.14 -4.90 42.78
N ARG A 516 29.00 -6.22 42.97
CA ARG A 516 30.13 -7.15 42.80
C ARG A 516 30.55 -7.28 41.35
N PHE A 517 29.60 -7.24 40.42
CA PHE A 517 29.87 -7.27 38.98
C PHE A 517 30.69 -6.05 38.55
N CYS A 518 30.32 -4.83 38.96
CA CYS A 518 31.08 -3.62 38.67
C CYS A 518 32.51 -3.71 39.24
N ALA A 519 32.66 -4.10 40.51
CA ALA A 519 33.99 -4.28 41.10
C ALA A 519 34.86 -5.30 40.32
N ALA A 520 34.25 -6.40 39.86
CA ALA A 520 34.96 -7.41 39.09
C ALA A 520 35.35 -6.95 37.67
N LEU A 521 34.61 -6.01 37.07
CA LEU A 521 34.97 -5.42 35.77
C LEU A 521 36.22 -4.55 35.85
N GLU A 522 36.39 -3.79 36.95
CA GLU A 522 37.57 -2.95 37.17
C GLU A 522 38.85 -3.77 37.38
N ASP A 523 38.72 -4.97 37.96
CA ASP A 523 39.84 -5.87 38.29
C ASP A 523 40.18 -6.87 37.15
N ASP A 524 39.41 -6.90 36.05
CA ASP A 524 39.59 -7.90 34.99
C ASP A 524 40.62 -7.47 33.93
N ALA A 525 41.64 -8.31 33.72
CA ALA A 525 42.74 -8.03 32.81
C ALA A 525 42.33 -8.03 31.33
N ASN A 526 41.32 -8.80 30.93
CA ASN A 526 40.85 -8.84 29.53
C ASN A 526 40.07 -7.57 29.21
N ILE A 527 39.20 -7.13 30.12
CA ILE A 527 38.44 -5.88 29.97
C ILE A 527 39.39 -4.67 29.99
N THR A 528 40.40 -4.70 30.86
CA THR A 528 41.45 -3.67 30.90
C THR A 528 42.23 -3.60 29.58
N ALA A 529 42.66 -4.74 29.04
CA ALA A 529 43.35 -4.79 27.76
C ALA A 529 42.47 -4.24 26.61
N PHE A 530 41.20 -4.63 26.56
CA PHE A 530 40.24 -4.15 25.57
C PHE A 530 40.02 -2.63 25.67
N SER A 531 40.03 -2.07 26.87
CA SER A 531 39.84 -0.62 27.09
C SER A 531 40.95 0.27 26.51
N THR A 532 42.08 -0.30 26.09
CA THR A 532 43.24 0.45 25.54
C THR A 532 42.89 1.26 24.30
N ASP A 533 42.09 0.67 23.41
CA ASP A 533 41.71 1.26 22.12
C ASP A 533 40.29 1.85 22.12
N GLN A 534 39.66 1.97 23.29
CA GLN A 534 38.27 2.40 23.44
C GLN A 534 38.15 3.78 24.09
N ALA A 535 37.10 4.50 23.69
CA ALA A 535 36.64 5.74 24.29
C ALA A 535 35.10 5.69 24.36
N LEU A 536 34.60 4.98 25.37
CA LEU A 536 33.19 4.60 25.47
C LEU A 536 32.73 4.56 26.93
N THR A 537 31.59 5.18 27.20
CA THR A 537 30.82 5.02 28.43
C THR A 537 29.46 4.41 28.12
N LEU A 538 29.18 3.28 28.78
CA LEU A 538 27.91 2.55 28.73
C LEU A 538 27.09 2.88 29.97
N HIS A 539 25.81 3.16 29.82
CA HIS A 539 24.89 3.39 30.93
C HIS A 539 23.70 2.44 30.85
N PHE A 540 23.47 1.69 31.91
CA PHE A 540 22.40 0.71 32.00
C PHE A 540 21.33 1.18 32.99
N THR A 541 20.07 1.16 32.57
CA THR A 541 18.90 1.47 33.39
C THR A 541 17.99 0.25 33.48
N VAL A 542 17.74 -0.22 34.71
CA VAL A 542 16.86 -1.34 35.02
C VAL A 542 15.58 -0.78 35.61
N HIS A 543 14.64 -0.43 34.74
CA HIS A 543 13.56 0.50 35.06
C HIS A 543 12.53 -0.06 36.06
N ASP A 544 12.27 -1.36 36.03
CA ASP A 544 11.35 -2.03 36.95
C ASP A 544 11.94 -2.27 38.35
N LEU A 545 13.26 -2.20 38.50
CA LEU A 545 13.97 -2.31 39.78
C LEU A 545 14.46 -0.96 40.34
N GLY A 546 14.35 0.13 39.58
CA GLY A 546 14.91 1.42 39.95
C GLY A 546 16.43 1.41 40.13
N LEU A 547 17.13 0.53 39.40
CA LEU A 547 18.59 0.39 39.45
C LEU A 547 19.22 0.96 38.18
N GLN A 548 20.43 1.49 38.32
CA GLN A 548 21.25 1.91 37.20
C GLN A 548 22.73 1.68 37.52
N PHE A 549 23.55 1.45 36.51
CA PHE A 549 25.00 1.34 36.62
C PHE A 549 25.66 1.76 35.30
N PHE A 550 26.96 2.03 35.34
CA PHE A 550 27.72 2.40 34.16
C PHE A 550 29.04 1.63 34.05
N ILE A 551 29.57 1.57 32.83
CA ILE A 551 30.89 1.02 32.51
C ILE A 551 31.59 1.99 31.56
N GLY A 552 32.69 2.58 32.00
CA GLY A 552 33.56 3.45 31.22
C GLY A 552 34.84 2.71 30.83
N LEU A 553 35.20 2.80 29.55
CA LEU A 553 36.40 2.21 28.96
C LEU A 553 37.19 3.33 28.28
N GLN A 554 38.33 3.69 28.84
CA GLN A 554 39.17 4.77 28.34
C GLN A 554 40.66 4.48 28.49
N ARG A 555 41.36 4.28 27.37
CA ARG A 555 42.84 4.25 27.30
C ARG A 555 43.52 3.31 28.31
N GLY A 556 42.99 2.11 28.49
CA GLY A 556 43.55 1.12 29.42
C GLY A 556 43.06 1.29 30.86
N HIS A 557 42.05 2.14 31.08
CA HIS A 557 41.36 2.29 32.35
C HIS A 557 39.89 1.89 32.22
N VAL A 558 39.43 1.08 33.17
CA VAL A 558 38.04 0.66 33.33
C VAL A 558 37.49 1.33 34.57
N SER A 559 36.35 1.99 34.45
CA SER A 559 35.62 2.60 35.58
C SER A 559 34.19 2.08 35.58
N SER A 560 33.70 1.51 36.66
CA SER A 560 32.31 1.04 36.72
C SER A 560 31.73 1.14 38.12
N ALA A 561 30.49 1.61 38.23
CA ALA A 561 29.81 1.72 39.50
C ALA A 561 28.29 1.69 39.32
N LEU A 562 27.59 1.39 40.43
CA LEU A 562 26.16 1.65 40.54
C LEU A 562 25.90 3.16 40.55
N GLY A 563 24.88 3.59 39.81
CA GLY A 563 24.52 4.99 39.63
C GLY A 563 24.62 5.45 38.18
N ALA A 564 24.33 6.73 37.98
CA ALA A 564 24.54 7.39 36.69
C ALA A 564 26.05 7.61 36.44
N PRO A 565 26.50 7.59 35.18
CA PRO A 565 27.88 7.90 34.83
C PRO A 565 28.24 9.35 35.18
N PRO A 566 29.52 9.64 35.50
CA PRO A 566 29.98 11.00 35.79
C PRO A 566 30.00 11.93 34.57
N GLN A 567 29.93 11.37 33.35
CA GLN A 567 29.80 12.08 32.08
C GLN A 567 28.65 11.46 31.26
N ALA A 568 28.11 12.20 30.29
CA ALA A 568 27.06 11.67 29.41
C ALA A 568 27.55 10.41 28.69
N ALA A 569 26.80 9.31 28.82
CA ALA A 569 27.15 8.06 28.18
C ALA A 569 26.90 8.12 26.67
N GLU A 570 27.87 7.66 25.89
CA GLU A 570 27.74 7.51 24.44
C GLU A 570 26.78 6.39 24.06
N VAL A 571 26.52 5.44 24.96
CA VAL A 571 25.57 4.35 24.76
C VAL A 571 24.74 4.15 26.03
N GLN A 572 23.42 4.13 25.89
CA GLN A 572 22.46 3.91 26.96
C GLN A 572 21.58 2.71 26.63
N LEU A 573 21.42 1.81 27.59
CA LEU A 573 20.55 0.65 27.51
C LEU A 573 19.51 0.70 28.62
N GLN A 574 18.24 0.55 28.26
CA GLN A 574 17.15 0.43 29.22
C GLN A 574 16.44 -0.91 29.06
N MET A 575 16.26 -1.64 30.14
CA MET A 575 15.66 -2.97 30.13
C MET A 575 15.03 -3.32 31.48
N ARG A 576 14.31 -4.43 31.55
CA ARG A 576 13.81 -4.99 32.81
C ARG A 576 14.85 -5.85 33.53
N GLY A 577 14.67 -6.05 34.83
CA GLY A 577 15.54 -6.90 35.65
C GLY A 577 15.63 -8.33 35.12
N GLU A 578 14.51 -8.91 34.67
CA GLU A 578 14.48 -10.25 34.07
C GLU A 578 15.31 -10.35 32.79
N ILE A 579 15.32 -9.28 31.98
CA ILE A 579 16.06 -9.22 30.71
C ILE A 579 17.55 -9.03 30.96
N LEU A 580 17.92 -8.17 31.93
CA LEU A 580 19.31 -7.98 32.33
C LEU A 580 19.92 -9.29 32.88
N ASP A 581 19.21 -9.96 33.81
CA ASP A 581 19.69 -11.23 34.38
C ASP A 581 19.74 -12.31 33.30
N GLY A 582 18.74 -12.36 32.42
CA GLY A 582 18.68 -13.32 31.33
C GLY A 582 19.78 -13.13 30.28
N MET A 583 20.10 -11.89 29.94
CA MET A 583 21.20 -11.52 29.04
C MET A 583 22.54 -12.04 29.55
N PHE A 584 22.87 -11.79 30.82
CA PHE A 584 24.18 -12.17 31.36
C PHE A 584 24.26 -13.63 31.85
N THR A 585 23.13 -14.30 32.01
CA THR A 585 23.06 -15.75 32.28
C THR A 585 22.95 -16.60 31.01
N GLY A 586 22.80 -15.97 29.84
CA GLY A 586 22.62 -16.65 28.56
C GLY A 586 21.28 -17.37 28.43
N THR A 587 20.29 -17.01 29.25
CA THR A 587 18.95 -17.62 29.24
C THR A 587 17.98 -16.89 28.32
N ILE A 588 18.38 -15.72 27.79
CA ILE A 588 17.60 -14.88 26.88
C ILE A 588 18.46 -14.48 25.68
N ASP A 589 17.88 -14.51 24.48
CA ASP A 589 18.49 -13.94 23.27
C ASP A 589 18.32 -12.42 23.26
N THR A 590 19.44 -11.70 23.40
CA THR A 590 19.48 -10.24 23.46
C THR A 590 18.97 -9.57 22.18
N MET A 591 19.18 -10.20 21.02
CA MET A 591 18.70 -9.67 19.75
C MET A 591 17.20 -9.87 19.61
N GLU A 592 16.67 -11.01 20.06
CA GLU A 592 15.22 -11.25 20.09
C GLU A 592 14.51 -10.24 21.01
N CYS A 593 15.05 -9.97 22.20
CA CYS A 593 14.50 -8.98 23.12
C CYS A 593 14.62 -7.54 22.60
N ALA A 594 15.70 -7.19 21.91
CA ALA A 594 15.82 -5.89 21.25
C ALA A 594 14.79 -5.73 20.11
N MET A 595 14.57 -6.79 19.32
CA MET A 595 13.57 -6.80 18.24
C MET A 595 12.12 -6.73 18.75
N ASN A 596 11.85 -7.29 19.93
CA ASN A 596 10.54 -7.28 20.57
C ASN A 596 10.27 -5.99 21.39
N GLY A 597 11.27 -5.11 21.52
CA GLY A 597 11.17 -3.86 22.28
C GLY A 597 11.34 -4.02 23.80
N ASP A 598 11.88 -5.15 24.24
CA ASP A 598 12.15 -5.44 25.66
C ASP A 598 13.49 -4.82 26.15
N ILE A 599 14.35 -4.40 25.20
CA ILE A 599 15.57 -3.63 25.41
C ILE A 599 15.50 -2.35 24.57
N ALA A 600 15.50 -1.18 25.21
CA ALA A 600 15.64 0.09 24.53
C ALA A 600 17.12 0.49 24.46
N PHE A 601 17.56 0.91 23.28
CA PHE A 601 18.94 1.29 22.99
C PHE A 601 18.99 2.73 22.48
N MET A 602 19.89 3.55 23.03
CA MET A 602 20.11 4.94 22.60
C MET A 602 21.61 5.24 22.54
N GLY A 603 22.08 5.96 21.52
CA GLY A 603 23.48 6.38 21.41
C GLY A 603 24.23 5.84 20.20
N ASP A 604 25.56 5.89 20.24
CA ASP A 604 26.46 5.54 19.14
C ASP A 604 26.47 4.02 18.90
N ALA A 605 25.83 3.60 17.81
CA ALA A 605 25.71 2.19 17.44
C ALA A 605 27.06 1.54 17.12
N ALA A 606 28.02 2.28 16.53
CA ALA A 606 29.35 1.75 16.23
C ALA A 606 30.12 1.44 17.52
N LYS A 607 29.96 2.29 18.54
CA LYS A 607 30.53 2.04 19.87
C LYS A 607 29.77 0.97 20.64
N ALA A 608 28.46 0.84 20.47
CA ALA A 608 27.71 -0.24 21.11
C ALA A 608 28.09 -1.63 20.61
N MET A 609 28.54 -1.77 19.37
CA MET A 609 29.06 -3.04 18.85
C MET A 609 30.32 -3.52 19.60
N ALA A 610 31.02 -2.64 20.32
CA ALA A 610 32.10 -3.04 21.23
C ALA A 610 31.62 -3.99 22.35
N LEU A 611 30.33 -3.93 22.73
CA LEU A 611 29.72 -4.86 23.70
C LEU A 611 29.80 -6.31 23.25
N GLN A 612 29.65 -6.57 21.94
CA GLN A 612 29.70 -7.94 21.41
C GLN A 612 31.08 -8.56 21.58
N HIS A 613 32.15 -7.75 21.55
CA HIS A 613 33.52 -8.21 21.76
C HIS A 613 33.83 -8.53 23.23
N MET A 614 33.06 -7.99 24.18
CA MET A 614 33.23 -8.22 25.61
C MET A 614 32.12 -9.10 26.24
N SER A 615 31.10 -9.50 25.48
CA SER A 615 29.90 -10.19 26.00
C SER A 615 30.27 -11.42 26.83
N ALA A 616 31.18 -12.26 26.31
CA ALA A 616 31.61 -13.49 26.99
C ALA A 616 32.34 -13.21 28.33
N ASP A 617 33.16 -12.15 28.40
CA ASP A 617 33.83 -11.77 29.63
C ASP A 617 32.86 -11.15 30.63
N MET A 618 31.91 -10.33 30.17
CA MET A 618 30.87 -9.74 31.02
C MET A 618 29.91 -10.79 31.58
N GLU A 619 29.48 -11.75 30.76
CA GLU A 619 28.67 -12.90 31.19
C GLU A 619 29.40 -13.72 32.26
N ARG A 620 30.68 -14.04 32.03
CA ARG A 620 31.52 -14.76 33.01
C ARG A 620 31.59 -14.03 34.35
N LEU A 621 31.87 -12.72 34.33
CA LEU A 621 32.01 -11.90 35.54
C LEU A 621 30.67 -11.73 36.27
N TYR A 622 29.58 -11.53 35.53
CA TYR A 622 28.23 -11.41 36.10
C TYR A 622 27.77 -12.73 36.73
N GLN A 623 27.98 -13.87 36.05
CA GLN A 623 27.63 -15.19 36.58
C GLN A 623 28.43 -15.53 37.84
N ALA A 624 29.71 -15.15 37.91
CA ALA A 624 30.52 -15.29 39.12
C ALA A 624 29.98 -14.41 40.27
N ALA A 625 29.56 -13.17 39.98
CA ALA A 625 28.93 -12.29 40.95
C ALA A 625 27.58 -12.87 41.45
N ARG A 626 26.74 -13.38 40.55
CA ARG A 626 25.46 -14.04 40.84
C ARG A 626 25.66 -15.29 41.71
N ALA A 627 26.65 -16.13 41.40
CA ALA A 627 26.97 -17.32 42.19
C ALA A 627 27.46 -17.00 43.62
N ALA A 628 28.14 -15.86 43.81
CA ALA A 628 28.64 -15.44 45.12
C ALA A 628 27.57 -14.78 46.00
N VAL A 629 26.57 -14.14 45.41
CA VAL A 629 25.50 -13.41 46.13
C VAL A 629 24.27 -14.29 46.36
N GLY A 630 23.90 -15.12 45.39
CA GLY A 630 22.67 -15.91 45.40
C GLY A 630 21.67 -15.47 44.33
N ASP A 631 20.64 -16.29 44.12
CA ASP A 631 19.60 -16.04 43.11
C ASP A 631 18.69 -14.85 43.53
N PRO A 632 18.46 -13.86 42.65
CA PRO A 632 17.60 -12.71 42.95
C PRO A 632 16.10 -13.05 43.08
N GLY A 633 15.67 -14.27 42.71
CA GLY A 633 14.28 -14.71 42.77
C GLY A 633 13.52 -14.48 41.45
N ASP A 634 12.19 -14.56 41.49
CA ASP A 634 11.34 -14.45 40.29
C ASP A 634 11.23 -12.98 39.81
N LEU A 635 12.17 -12.56 38.97
CA LEU A 635 12.20 -11.23 38.33
C LEU A 635 10.99 -10.99 37.40
N ALA A 636 10.36 -12.06 36.88
CA ALA A 636 9.18 -11.97 36.02
C ALA A 636 7.91 -11.63 36.80
N SER A 637 7.90 -11.87 38.11
CA SER A 637 6.79 -11.53 39.01
C SER A 637 6.61 -10.03 39.26
N VAL A 638 7.54 -9.19 38.80
CA VAL A 638 7.42 -7.73 38.89
C VAL A 638 6.29 -7.24 37.94
N PRO A 639 5.27 -6.49 38.42
CA PRO A 639 4.05 -6.20 37.67
C PRO A 639 4.26 -5.47 36.33
N ARG A 640 3.50 -5.88 35.30
CA ARG A 640 3.42 -5.23 33.97
C ARG A 640 2.22 -4.27 33.90
N PRO A 641 2.33 -3.07 33.29
CA PRO A 641 1.17 -2.21 33.05
C PRO A 641 0.20 -2.85 32.02
N GLY A 642 -1.09 -2.91 32.35
CA GLY A 642 -2.03 -3.94 31.84
C GLY A 642 -2.82 -3.67 30.54
N ARG A 643 -3.30 -4.76 29.92
CA ARG A 643 -4.40 -4.84 28.91
C ARG A 643 -5.37 -5.97 29.30
N GLY A 644 -6.67 -5.70 29.34
CA GLY A 644 -7.73 -6.64 29.74
C GLY A 644 -8.25 -7.55 28.62
N THR A 645 -8.84 -8.69 29.01
CA THR A 645 -9.31 -9.83 28.20
C THR A 645 -10.84 -9.88 28.04
N GLY A 646 -11.34 -10.47 26.94
CA GLY A 646 -12.78 -10.68 26.70
C GLY A 646 -13.13 -11.66 25.56
N VAL A 647 -13.59 -12.85 25.97
CA VAL A 647 -14.00 -14.14 25.37
C VAL A 647 -14.89 -14.16 24.09
N ALA A 648 -14.73 -15.22 23.27
CA ALA A 648 -15.47 -15.58 22.04
C ALA A 648 -16.56 -16.67 22.24
N ALA A 649 -17.49 -16.81 21.27
CA ALA A 649 -18.35 -17.99 21.10
C ALA A 649 -18.50 -18.35 19.60
N VAL A 650 -18.48 -19.64 19.28
CA VAL A 650 -18.53 -20.25 17.93
C VAL A 650 -19.79 -21.12 17.80
N ALA A 651 -20.44 -21.15 16.62
CA ALA A 651 -21.48 -22.11 16.23
C ALA A 651 -21.07 -22.84 14.92
N GLY A 652 -21.57 -24.08 14.71
CA GLY A 652 -21.03 -25.10 13.79
C GLY A 652 -21.62 -25.16 12.36
N PRO A 653 -21.24 -26.18 11.54
CA PRO A 653 -21.45 -26.17 10.08
C PRO A 653 -22.83 -26.67 9.64
N GLY A 654 -23.49 -25.94 8.73
CA GLY A 654 -24.69 -26.36 7.97
C GLY A 654 -25.93 -25.45 8.06
N ASP A 655 -25.80 -24.20 8.51
CA ASP A 655 -26.93 -23.27 8.60
C ASP A 655 -27.19 -22.56 7.25
N PRO A 656 -28.36 -22.72 6.59
CA PRO A 656 -28.66 -22.05 5.31
C PRO A 656 -28.62 -20.51 5.40
N ARG A 657 -28.67 -19.94 6.61
CA ARG A 657 -28.48 -18.51 6.84
C ARG A 657 -27.03 -18.07 6.67
N GLU A 658 -26.06 -18.95 6.92
CA GLU A 658 -24.63 -18.69 6.63
C GLU A 658 -24.42 -18.59 5.13
N ASP A 659 -24.97 -19.53 4.35
CA ASP A 659 -24.89 -19.49 2.89
C ASP A 659 -25.57 -18.24 2.32
N LEU A 660 -26.72 -17.85 2.87
CA LEU A 660 -27.42 -16.62 2.52
C LEU A 660 -26.54 -15.38 2.77
N VAL A 661 -25.93 -15.29 3.96
CA VAL A 661 -25.05 -14.18 4.32
C VAL A 661 -23.80 -14.13 3.43
N ASN A 662 -23.20 -15.28 3.13
CA ASN A 662 -22.02 -15.36 2.28
C ASN A 662 -22.33 -14.93 0.85
N ILE A 663 -23.41 -15.44 0.26
CA ILE A 663 -23.85 -15.02 -1.09
C ILE A 663 -24.25 -13.56 -1.12
N MET A 664 -24.90 -13.04 -0.07
CA MET A 664 -25.20 -11.60 0.02
C MET A 664 -23.93 -10.75 0.05
N ARG A 665 -22.88 -11.21 0.74
CA ARG A 665 -21.58 -10.54 0.76
C ARG A 665 -20.92 -10.59 -0.62
N GLU A 666 -20.92 -11.75 -1.29
CA GLU A 666 -20.40 -11.90 -2.66
C GLU A 666 -21.10 -10.95 -3.64
N LEU A 667 -22.43 -10.87 -3.60
CA LEU A 667 -23.22 -9.96 -4.45
C LEU A 667 -22.95 -8.48 -4.14
N TYR A 668 -22.70 -8.14 -2.87
CA TYR A 668 -22.34 -6.78 -2.47
C TYR A 668 -20.92 -6.42 -2.92
N GLU A 669 -19.95 -7.32 -2.73
CA GLU A 669 -18.56 -7.14 -3.14
C GLU A 669 -18.44 -7.00 -4.66
N SER A 670 -19.22 -7.77 -5.43
CA SER A 670 -19.34 -7.65 -6.89
C SER A 670 -20.14 -6.44 -7.38
N GLN A 671 -20.63 -5.59 -6.47
CA GLN A 671 -21.36 -4.34 -6.78
C GLN A 671 -22.68 -4.53 -7.57
N VAL A 672 -23.26 -5.74 -7.56
CA VAL A 672 -24.57 -5.99 -8.20
C VAL A 672 -25.75 -5.74 -7.27
N ILE A 673 -25.50 -5.55 -5.97
CA ILE A 673 -26.45 -5.01 -4.99
C ILE A 673 -25.85 -3.80 -4.29
N THR A 674 -26.69 -2.98 -3.64
CA THR A 674 -26.24 -1.77 -2.96
C THR A 674 -26.20 -1.96 -1.45
N ALA A 675 -25.70 -0.96 -0.73
CA ALA A 675 -25.63 -0.96 0.74
C ALA A 675 -26.97 -1.28 1.42
N THR A 676 -28.09 -0.85 0.84
CA THR A 676 -29.44 -1.01 1.40
C THR A 676 -30.44 -1.67 0.46
N GLY A 677 -30.11 -1.78 -0.83
CA GLY A 677 -30.95 -2.37 -1.87
C GLY A 677 -30.44 -3.74 -2.31
N GLY A 678 -31.34 -4.55 -2.87
CA GLY A 678 -31.12 -5.97 -3.13
C GLY A 678 -31.53 -6.84 -1.94
N ASN A 679 -32.09 -8.00 -2.24
CA ASN A 679 -32.58 -8.94 -1.23
C ASN A 679 -32.55 -10.37 -1.72
N ILE A 680 -32.42 -11.29 -0.78
CA ILE A 680 -32.32 -12.73 -1.02
C ILE A 680 -33.32 -13.43 -0.13
N SER A 681 -33.95 -14.48 -0.67
CA SER A 681 -34.64 -15.48 0.12
C SER A 681 -34.25 -16.90 -0.26
N VAL A 682 -34.35 -17.82 0.72
CA VAL A 682 -34.18 -19.26 0.51
C VAL A 682 -35.24 -20.03 1.30
N ARG A 683 -35.84 -21.06 0.70
CA ARG A 683 -36.78 -21.96 1.38
C ARG A 683 -36.10 -22.69 2.52
N ILE A 684 -36.85 -22.95 3.59
CA ILE A 684 -36.41 -23.80 4.68
C ILE A 684 -36.81 -25.24 4.35
N PRO A 685 -35.85 -26.18 4.24
CA PRO A 685 -36.16 -27.59 3.99
C PRO A 685 -37.13 -28.15 5.03
N ASP A 686 -37.97 -29.09 4.62
CA ASP A 686 -38.91 -29.82 5.50
C ASP A 686 -39.94 -28.94 6.22
N THR A 687 -40.24 -27.74 5.69
CA THR A 687 -41.30 -26.84 6.20
C THR A 687 -42.39 -26.59 5.16
N ASP A 688 -43.60 -26.24 5.63
CA ASP A 688 -44.74 -25.92 4.78
C ASP A 688 -44.70 -24.45 4.32
N GLY A 689 -43.85 -24.16 3.33
CA GLY A 689 -43.78 -22.84 2.70
C GLY A 689 -43.09 -21.76 3.54
N GLU A 690 -42.13 -22.14 4.38
CA GLU A 690 -41.34 -21.17 5.13
C GLU A 690 -40.02 -20.84 4.42
N LEU A 691 -39.54 -19.62 4.59
CA LEU A 691 -38.30 -19.14 4.00
C LEU A 691 -37.54 -18.21 4.94
N TRP A 692 -36.22 -18.22 4.80
CA TRP A 692 -35.35 -17.15 5.29
C TRP A 692 -35.32 -16.03 4.26
N ILE A 693 -35.45 -14.78 4.71
CA ILE A 693 -35.30 -13.59 3.87
C ILE A 693 -34.44 -12.54 4.56
N THR A 694 -33.73 -11.77 3.74
CA THR A 694 -32.96 -10.62 4.25
C THR A 694 -33.86 -9.61 4.99
N PRO A 695 -33.40 -9.04 6.11
CA PRO A 695 -34.14 -8.02 6.86
C PRO A 695 -34.15 -6.68 6.12
N SER A 696 -35.19 -5.89 6.40
CA SER A 696 -35.27 -4.49 5.94
C SER A 696 -34.39 -3.57 6.79
N ARG A 697 -33.93 -2.45 6.20
CA ARG A 697 -33.19 -1.36 6.84
C ARG A 697 -31.87 -1.77 7.53
N LEU A 698 -31.23 -2.83 7.03
CA LEU A 698 -29.88 -3.20 7.44
C LEU A 698 -28.91 -3.09 6.27
N PHE A 699 -27.67 -2.75 6.60
CA PHE A 699 -26.55 -2.76 5.67
C PHE A 699 -26.27 -4.20 5.22
N LYS A 700 -26.25 -4.43 3.90
CA LYS A 700 -26.20 -5.78 3.34
C LYS A 700 -24.83 -6.47 3.48
N GLY A 701 -23.74 -5.70 3.51
CA GLY A 701 -22.36 -6.22 3.61
C GLY A 701 -21.97 -6.82 4.98
N ASP A 702 -22.67 -6.43 6.06
CA ASP A 702 -22.38 -6.89 7.44
C ASP A 702 -23.51 -7.76 8.04
N LEU A 703 -24.35 -8.35 7.19
CA LEU A 703 -25.39 -9.25 7.69
C LEU A 703 -24.76 -10.45 8.40
N LYS A 704 -25.44 -10.91 9.44
CA LYS A 704 -25.08 -12.12 10.19
C LYS A 704 -26.25 -13.11 10.17
N PRO A 705 -25.99 -14.42 10.31
CA PRO A 705 -27.06 -15.43 10.27
C PRO A 705 -28.20 -15.15 11.26
N GLU A 706 -27.88 -14.58 12.43
CA GLU A 706 -28.85 -14.34 13.51
C GLU A 706 -29.85 -13.23 13.21
N VAL A 707 -29.58 -12.37 12.21
CA VAL A 707 -30.48 -11.26 11.84
C VAL A 707 -31.40 -11.60 10.66
N MET A 708 -31.31 -12.81 10.11
CA MET A 708 -32.22 -13.26 9.05
C MET A 708 -33.64 -13.42 9.58
N VAL A 709 -34.63 -13.10 8.74
CA VAL A 709 -36.04 -13.13 9.13
C VAL A 709 -36.68 -14.38 8.54
N ARG A 710 -37.34 -15.16 9.39
CA ARG A 710 -38.17 -16.29 8.98
C ARG A 710 -39.59 -15.82 8.67
N ILE A 711 -40.06 -16.06 7.46
CA ILE A 711 -41.43 -15.73 7.05
C ILE A 711 -42.11 -16.93 6.38
N ASN A 712 -43.45 -16.94 6.36
CA ASN A 712 -44.22 -17.84 5.49
C ASN A 712 -44.51 -17.19 4.12
N LEU A 713 -45.09 -17.94 3.18
CA LEU A 713 -45.47 -17.43 1.85
C LEU A 713 -46.48 -16.25 1.90
N ARG A 714 -47.22 -16.09 3.00
CA ARG A 714 -48.10 -14.93 3.21
C ARG A 714 -47.37 -13.67 3.71
N GLY A 715 -46.05 -13.74 3.90
CA GLY A 715 -45.22 -12.65 4.40
C GLY A 715 -45.26 -12.44 5.91
N GLU A 716 -45.90 -13.35 6.66
CA GLU A 716 -46.02 -13.25 8.11
C GLU A 716 -44.70 -13.70 8.76
N SER A 717 -44.13 -12.85 9.62
CA SER A 717 -42.94 -13.20 10.39
C SER A 717 -43.25 -14.24 11.46
N LEU A 718 -42.51 -15.34 11.47
CA LEU A 718 -42.80 -16.49 12.34
C LEU A 718 -42.08 -16.44 13.69
N ASP A 719 -41.00 -15.65 13.79
CA ASP A 719 -40.19 -15.55 15.00
C ASP A 719 -40.58 -14.31 15.84
N PRO A 720 -41.00 -14.47 17.12
CA PRO A 720 -41.34 -13.35 17.99
C PRO A 720 -40.14 -12.42 18.24
N GLY A 721 -40.33 -11.12 18.02
CA GLY A 721 -39.28 -10.11 18.21
C GLY A 721 -38.23 -10.05 17.08
N SER A 722 -38.44 -10.82 16.00
CA SER A 722 -37.61 -10.70 14.79
C SER A 722 -37.75 -9.34 14.12
N ARG A 723 -36.75 -8.99 13.31
CA ARG A 723 -36.77 -7.75 12.51
C ARG A 723 -37.83 -7.84 11.42
N SER A 724 -38.21 -6.67 10.88
CA SER A 724 -39.08 -6.65 9.70
C SER A 724 -38.37 -7.30 8.49
N PRO A 725 -39.05 -8.17 7.72
CA PRO A 725 -38.53 -8.70 6.47
C PRO A 725 -38.30 -7.57 5.46
N SER A 726 -37.55 -7.84 4.38
CA SER A 726 -37.40 -6.92 3.24
C SER A 726 -38.75 -6.32 2.85
N SER A 727 -38.79 -5.03 2.49
CA SER A 727 -40.02 -4.38 1.99
C SER A 727 -40.53 -5.01 0.69
N GLU A 728 -39.71 -5.79 0.02
CA GLU A 728 -40.01 -6.45 -1.25
C GLU A 728 -40.22 -7.95 -1.08
N TRP A 729 -40.59 -8.40 0.13
CA TRP A 729 -40.90 -9.81 0.36
C TRP A 729 -42.00 -10.35 -0.57
N CYS A 730 -42.92 -9.49 -1.04
CA CYS A 730 -44.05 -9.87 -1.88
C CYS A 730 -43.62 -10.48 -3.23
N MET A 731 -42.59 -9.93 -3.90
CA MET A 731 -42.12 -10.51 -5.16
C MET A 731 -41.40 -11.85 -4.94
N HIS A 732 -40.71 -12.01 -3.81
CA HIS A 732 -40.06 -13.27 -3.44
C HIS A 732 -41.09 -14.38 -3.21
N THR A 733 -42.10 -14.12 -2.38
CA THR A 733 -43.13 -15.12 -2.09
C THR A 733 -43.97 -15.42 -3.32
N ARG A 734 -44.28 -14.42 -4.14
CA ARG A 734 -45.04 -14.61 -5.39
C ARG A 734 -44.31 -15.51 -6.39
N VAL A 735 -43.02 -15.29 -6.60
CA VAL A 735 -42.20 -16.16 -7.48
C VAL A 735 -42.12 -17.58 -6.91
N LEU A 736 -41.89 -17.73 -5.61
CA LEU A 736 -41.85 -19.03 -4.96
C LEU A 736 -43.21 -19.77 -5.02
N GLU A 737 -44.33 -19.07 -4.92
CA GLU A 737 -45.68 -19.65 -5.07
C GLU A 737 -45.93 -20.17 -6.49
N LEU A 738 -45.54 -19.39 -7.51
CA LEU A 738 -45.74 -19.75 -8.92
C LEU A 738 -44.74 -20.78 -9.42
N LYS A 739 -43.56 -20.87 -8.78
CA LYS A 739 -42.45 -21.75 -9.18
C LYS A 739 -42.03 -22.67 -8.01
N PRO A 740 -42.77 -23.76 -7.74
CA PRO A 740 -42.49 -24.66 -6.62
C PRO A 740 -41.10 -25.29 -6.63
N GLU A 741 -40.50 -25.45 -7.82
CA GLU A 741 -39.14 -25.95 -8.00
C GLU A 741 -38.03 -24.94 -7.65
N ALA A 742 -38.37 -23.66 -7.48
CA ALA A 742 -37.42 -22.64 -7.03
C ALA A 742 -37.22 -22.75 -5.51
N ASN A 743 -35.95 -22.83 -5.09
CA ASN A 743 -35.56 -22.84 -3.69
C ASN A 743 -35.01 -21.49 -3.22
N ALA A 744 -34.55 -20.63 -4.13
CA ALA A 744 -34.02 -19.32 -3.81
C ALA A 744 -34.47 -18.26 -4.81
N VAL A 745 -34.59 -17.02 -4.33
CA VAL A 745 -34.88 -15.84 -5.15
C VAL A 745 -33.91 -14.74 -4.75
N ILE A 746 -33.32 -14.08 -5.74
CA ILE A 746 -32.37 -12.97 -5.58
C ILE A 746 -32.86 -11.78 -6.39
N HIS A 747 -33.06 -10.66 -5.70
CA HIS A 747 -33.20 -9.36 -6.31
C HIS A 747 -31.87 -8.61 -6.26
N ALA A 748 -31.42 -8.16 -7.43
CA ALA A 748 -30.20 -7.38 -7.57
C ALA A 748 -30.41 -6.08 -8.33
N HIS A 749 -29.61 -5.06 -8.01
CA HIS A 749 -29.54 -3.78 -8.72
C HIS A 749 -28.36 -3.78 -9.70
N ALA A 750 -28.24 -4.86 -10.47
CA ALA A 750 -27.12 -5.12 -11.36
C ALA A 750 -27.02 -4.00 -12.44
N PRO A 751 -25.94 -3.18 -12.44
CA PRO A 751 -25.90 -1.95 -13.22
C PRO A 751 -26.08 -2.15 -14.73
N ASN A 752 -25.34 -3.08 -15.33
CA ASN A 752 -25.36 -3.31 -16.77
C ASN A 752 -26.69 -3.93 -17.20
N ALA A 753 -27.22 -4.90 -16.45
CA ALA A 753 -28.52 -5.47 -16.72
C ALA A 753 -29.65 -4.41 -16.63
N THR A 754 -29.53 -3.47 -15.67
CA THR A 754 -30.46 -2.34 -15.55
C THR A 754 -30.35 -1.36 -16.72
N ILE A 755 -29.13 -1.05 -17.16
CA ILE A 755 -28.89 -0.19 -18.34
C ILE A 755 -29.47 -0.86 -19.59
N LEU A 756 -29.25 -2.17 -19.78
CA LEU A 756 -29.80 -2.94 -20.89
C LEU A 756 -31.33 -2.85 -20.92
N ALA A 757 -31.98 -3.04 -19.76
CA ALA A 757 -33.42 -2.92 -19.62
C ALA A 757 -33.91 -1.50 -19.97
N ASN A 758 -33.24 -0.47 -19.45
CA ASN A 758 -33.58 0.94 -19.67
C ASN A 758 -33.37 1.38 -21.13
N ALA A 759 -32.35 0.83 -21.79
CA ALA A 759 -32.05 1.10 -23.20
C ALA A 759 -33.05 0.44 -24.16
N GLY A 760 -33.92 -0.44 -23.65
CA GLY A 760 -34.88 -1.15 -24.48
C GLY A 760 -34.27 -2.32 -25.25
N LEU A 761 -32.99 -2.64 -25.03
CA LEU A 761 -32.24 -3.66 -25.76
C LEU A 761 -32.61 -5.08 -25.30
N PRO A 762 -32.56 -6.09 -26.21
CA PRO A 762 -32.81 -7.48 -25.85
C PRO A 762 -31.61 -8.11 -25.12
N PHE A 763 -31.87 -9.12 -24.29
CA PHE A 763 -30.82 -10.00 -23.79
C PHE A 763 -30.54 -11.06 -24.86
N LEU A 764 -29.28 -11.17 -25.29
CA LEU A 764 -28.89 -11.95 -26.46
C LEU A 764 -28.00 -13.14 -26.10
N PRO A 765 -28.11 -14.29 -26.80
CA PRO A 765 -27.29 -15.48 -26.56
C PRO A 765 -25.89 -15.30 -27.17
N ILE A 766 -25.12 -14.35 -26.64
CA ILE A 766 -23.77 -14.00 -27.11
C ILE A 766 -22.70 -14.98 -26.63
N SER A 767 -23.01 -15.83 -25.65
CA SER A 767 -22.14 -16.86 -25.10
C SER A 767 -22.92 -18.13 -24.78
N THR A 768 -22.19 -19.21 -24.47
CA THR A 768 -22.77 -20.48 -24.03
C THR A 768 -23.62 -20.34 -22.78
N GLU A 769 -23.20 -19.51 -21.83
CA GLU A 769 -23.92 -19.22 -20.59
C GLU A 769 -25.12 -18.30 -20.82
N ALA A 770 -24.98 -17.26 -21.65
CA ALA A 770 -26.08 -16.37 -22.00
C ALA A 770 -27.23 -17.11 -22.71
N ALA A 771 -26.89 -18.16 -23.47
CA ALA A 771 -27.88 -19.00 -24.15
C ALA A 771 -28.82 -19.76 -23.20
N PHE A 772 -28.49 -19.91 -21.91
CA PHE A 772 -29.39 -20.53 -20.93
C PHE A 772 -30.68 -19.75 -20.74
N PHE A 773 -30.63 -18.43 -20.89
CA PHE A 773 -31.76 -17.55 -20.59
C PHE A 773 -32.61 -17.21 -21.82
N GLY A 774 -32.01 -17.26 -23.03
CA GLY A 774 -32.65 -16.66 -24.19
C GLY A 774 -32.92 -15.16 -23.99
N ASN A 775 -33.97 -14.61 -24.59
CA ASN A 775 -34.36 -13.22 -24.32
C ASN A 775 -35.13 -13.12 -23.01
N ILE A 776 -34.52 -12.50 -22.00
CA ILE A 776 -35.10 -12.30 -20.67
C ILE A 776 -36.26 -11.29 -20.75
N ALA A 777 -37.40 -11.64 -20.16
CA ALA A 777 -38.57 -10.77 -20.13
C ALA A 777 -38.27 -9.45 -19.39
N ARG A 778 -38.85 -8.36 -19.89
CA ARG A 778 -38.69 -7.02 -19.31
C ARG A 778 -40.04 -6.46 -18.90
N ILE A 779 -40.13 -5.95 -17.68
CA ILE A 779 -41.33 -5.28 -17.16
C ILE A 779 -41.10 -3.77 -17.00
N PRO A 780 -42.16 -2.94 -17.13
CA PRO A 780 -42.11 -1.52 -16.83
C PRO A 780 -41.82 -1.28 -15.34
N PHE A 781 -41.48 -0.03 -15.01
CA PHE A 781 -41.32 0.36 -13.61
C PHE A 781 -42.65 0.24 -12.86
N CYS A 782 -42.64 -0.55 -11.79
CA CYS A 782 -43.71 -0.62 -10.79
C CYS A 782 -43.12 -0.21 -9.43
N MET A 783 -43.97 0.30 -8.53
CA MET A 783 -43.50 0.75 -7.22
C MET A 783 -42.93 -0.43 -6.40
N PRO A 784 -41.71 -0.33 -5.84
CA PRO A 784 -41.14 -1.37 -5.00
C PRO A 784 -42.00 -1.72 -3.79
N GLY A 785 -42.05 -3.00 -3.43
CA GLY A 785 -42.82 -3.50 -2.28
C GLY A 785 -44.34 -3.51 -2.45
N THR A 786 -44.85 -3.38 -3.68
CA THR A 786 -46.28 -3.42 -3.98
C THR A 786 -46.73 -4.78 -4.53
N PRO A 787 -48.01 -5.18 -4.33
CA PRO A 787 -48.57 -6.37 -4.97
C PRO A 787 -48.53 -6.29 -6.50
N GLU A 788 -48.73 -5.09 -7.07
CA GLU A 788 -48.70 -4.88 -8.52
C GLU A 788 -47.34 -5.24 -9.12
N LEU A 789 -46.24 -4.89 -8.45
CA LEU A 789 -44.90 -5.31 -8.85
C LEU A 789 -44.74 -6.83 -8.75
N ALA A 790 -45.20 -7.44 -7.66
CA ALA A 790 -45.08 -8.89 -7.45
C ALA A 790 -45.81 -9.69 -8.53
N ASP A 791 -47.03 -9.28 -8.89
CA ASP A 791 -47.80 -9.91 -9.96
C ASP A 791 -47.16 -9.70 -11.34
N ALA A 792 -46.71 -8.47 -11.66
CA ALA A 792 -46.04 -8.19 -12.93
C ALA A 792 -44.76 -9.02 -13.10
N VAL A 793 -43.97 -9.17 -12.03
CA VAL A 793 -42.79 -10.03 -12.00
C VAL A 793 -43.16 -11.49 -12.19
N GLY A 794 -44.14 -12.00 -11.43
CA GLY A 794 -44.55 -13.40 -11.49
C GLY A 794 -45.09 -13.81 -12.85
N GLU A 795 -45.92 -12.96 -13.46
CA GLU A 795 -46.45 -13.16 -14.82
C GLU A 795 -45.36 -13.10 -15.88
N ALA A 796 -44.41 -12.16 -15.77
CA ALA A 796 -43.33 -12.01 -16.73
C ALA A 796 -42.27 -13.12 -16.62
N MET A 797 -42.04 -13.66 -15.42
CA MET A 797 -41.09 -14.76 -15.21
C MET A 797 -41.59 -16.04 -15.87
N GLY A 798 -42.88 -16.39 -15.71
CA GLY A 798 -43.47 -17.59 -16.31
C GLY A 798 -42.63 -18.85 -16.03
N ASP A 799 -42.23 -19.53 -17.10
CA ASP A 799 -41.37 -20.72 -17.02
C ASP A 799 -39.86 -20.39 -16.96
N ASP A 800 -39.47 -19.16 -17.29
CA ASP A 800 -38.08 -18.69 -17.26
C ASP A 800 -37.62 -18.42 -15.81
N TRP A 801 -36.34 -18.07 -15.64
CA TRP A 801 -35.70 -17.95 -14.32
C TRP A 801 -35.27 -16.53 -13.95
N ALA A 802 -35.48 -15.55 -14.84
CA ALA A 802 -35.06 -14.17 -14.62
C ALA A 802 -36.02 -13.17 -15.24
N VAL A 803 -36.12 -11.98 -14.64
CA VAL A 803 -36.88 -10.84 -15.15
C VAL A 803 -36.05 -9.57 -15.01
N LEU A 804 -36.02 -8.75 -16.07
CA LEU A 804 -35.44 -7.41 -16.07
C LEU A 804 -36.52 -6.38 -15.71
N MET A 805 -36.21 -5.48 -14.77
CA MET A 805 -37.14 -4.46 -14.29
C MET A 805 -36.59 -3.07 -14.59
N ILE A 806 -37.29 -2.30 -15.42
CA ILE A 806 -36.88 -0.96 -15.83
C ILE A 806 -36.74 -0.06 -14.60
N ASN A 807 -35.59 0.62 -14.49
CA ASN A 807 -35.18 1.49 -13.37
C ASN A 807 -35.10 0.80 -12.00
N HIS A 808 -35.22 -0.53 -11.92
CA HIS A 808 -35.31 -1.23 -10.64
C HIS A 808 -34.25 -2.32 -10.47
N GLY A 809 -33.90 -3.05 -11.52
CA GLY A 809 -32.85 -4.07 -11.48
C GLY A 809 -33.28 -5.38 -12.10
N ILE A 810 -32.85 -6.47 -11.50
CA ILE A 810 -33.15 -7.84 -11.95
C ILE A 810 -33.70 -8.66 -10.79
N LEU A 811 -34.56 -9.63 -11.12
CA LEU A 811 -34.99 -10.67 -10.20
C LEU A 811 -34.69 -12.03 -10.81
N VAL A 812 -34.04 -12.90 -10.05
CA VAL A 812 -33.61 -14.24 -10.48
C VAL A 812 -34.12 -15.28 -9.49
N ALA A 813 -34.67 -16.38 -10.00
CA ALA A 813 -35.01 -17.56 -9.23
C ALA A 813 -34.02 -18.70 -9.54
N GLY A 814 -33.80 -19.62 -8.60
CA GLY A 814 -32.97 -20.79 -8.83
C GLY A 814 -33.31 -21.98 -7.94
N ARG A 815 -32.96 -23.19 -8.38
CA ARG A 815 -33.13 -24.43 -7.58
C ARG A 815 -32.18 -24.53 -6.39
N SER A 816 -31.16 -23.67 -6.34
CA SER A 816 -30.34 -23.44 -5.15
C SER A 816 -29.94 -21.98 -5.07
N LEU A 817 -29.54 -21.56 -3.87
CA LEU A 817 -29.07 -20.20 -3.66
C LEU A 817 -27.83 -19.87 -4.50
N ARG A 818 -26.85 -20.78 -4.57
CA ARG A 818 -25.65 -20.60 -5.38
C ARG A 818 -25.99 -20.44 -6.87
N ARG A 819 -26.93 -21.24 -7.39
CA ARG A 819 -27.36 -21.16 -8.79
C ARG A 819 -28.01 -19.81 -9.11
N ALA A 820 -28.88 -19.31 -8.24
CA ALA A 820 -29.49 -18.00 -8.42
C ALA A 820 -28.42 -16.88 -8.45
N ALA A 821 -27.36 -17.00 -7.63
CA ALA A 821 -26.25 -16.04 -7.62
C ALA A 821 -25.40 -16.10 -8.89
N ASP A 822 -25.01 -17.31 -9.33
CA ASP A 822 -24.27 -17.50 -10.58
C ASP A 822 -25.05 -16.91 -11.77
N MET A 823 -26.38 -17.06 -11.78
CA MET A 823 -27.25 -16.51 -12.83
C MET A 823 -27.27 -14.97 -12.84
N VAL A 824 -27.26 -14.32 -11.67
CA VAL A 824 -27.10 -12.85 -11.59
C VAL A 824 -25.78 -12.40 -12.23
N GLU A 825 -24.68 -13.08 -11.93
CA GLU A 825 -23.37 -12.78 -12.48
C GLU A 825 -23.34 -12.95 -14.01
N ILE A 826 -23.88 -14.06 -14.52
CA ILE A 826 -23.93 -14.34 -15.96
C ILE A 826 -24.74 -13.25 -16.69
N ILE A 827 -25.90 -12.87 -16.15
CA ILE A 827 -26.75 -11.83 -16.74
C ILE A 827 -26.02 -10.49 -16.76
N GLU A 828 -25.40 -10.09 -15.65
CA GLU A 828 -24.69 -8.82 -15.54
C GLU A 828 -23.52 -8.74 -16.52
N ARG A 829 -22.68 -9.77 -16.57
CA ARG A 829 -21.52 -9.82 -17.47
C ARG A 829 -21.91 -9.88 -18.94
N SER A 830 -23.00 -10.58 -19.26
CA SER A 830 -23.51 -10.64 -20.63
C SER A 830 -24.09 -9.28 -21.06
N ALA A 831 -24.79 -8.59 -20.16
CA ALA A 831 -25.31 -7.25 -20.40
C ALA A 831 -24.18 -6.25 -20.68
N GLU A 832 -23.07 -6.32 -19.93
CA GLU A 832 -21.88 -5.48 -20.15
C GLU A 832 -21.34 -5.64 -21.59
N ILE A 833 -21.20 -6.88 -22.07
CA ILE A 833 -20.69 -7.16 -23.42
C ILE A 833 -21.68 -6.65 -24.49
N ILE A 834 -22.98 -6.92 -24.32
CA ILE A 834 -24.02 -6.46 -25.25
C ILE A 834 -24.00 -4.92 -25.35
N LEU A 835 -23.95 -4.23 -24.21
CA LEU A 835 -23.86 -2.78 -24.16
C LEU A 835 -22.57 -2.25 -24.77
N GLY A 836 -21.44 -2.92 -24.53
CA GLY A 836 -20.15 -2.60 -25.13
C GLY A 836 -20.16 -2.65 -26.65
N CYS A 837 -20.74 -3.71 -27.24
CA CYS A 837 -20.92 -3.82 -28.69
C CYS A 837 -21.75 -2.65 -29.24
N HIS A 838 -22.90 -2.36 -28.61
CA HIS A 838 -23.75 -1.24 -29.05
C HIS A 838 -23.06 0.11 -28.88
N ALA A 839 -22.27 0.32 -27.83
CA ALA A 839 -21.53 1.55 -27.59
C ALA A 839 -20.47 1.85 -28.67
N VAL A 840 -19.89 0.80 -29.29
CA VAL A 840 -18.97 0.93 -30.42
C VAL A 840 -19.67 0.88 -31.78
N GLY A 841 -21.01 0.89 -31.82
CA GLY A 841 -21.80 0.90 -33.04
C GLY A 841 -21.86 -0.45 -33.78
N VAL A 842 -21.64 -1.56 -33.07
CA VAL A 842 -21.63 -2.91 -33.62
C VAL A 842 -22.77 -3.73 -33.02
N GLU A 843 -23.48 -4.51 -33.84
CA GLU A 843 -24.46 -5.49 -33.33
C GLU A 843 -23.72 -6.66 -32.66
N PRO A 844 -24.12 -7.07 -31.44
CA PRO A 844 -23.48 -8.19 -30.77
C PRO A 844 -23.56 -9.49 -31.60
N PRO A 845 -22.45 -10.20 -31.83
CA PRO A 845 -22.50 -11.50 -32.49
C PRO A 845 -23.19 -12.53 -31.59
N VAL A 846 -24.25 -13.16 -32.10
CA VAL A 846 -25.02 -14.18 -31.36
C VAL A 846 -24.65 -15.60 -31.79
N LEU A 847 -24.82 -16.56 -30.88
CA LEU A 847 -24.66 -17.97 -31.21
C LEU A 847 -25.64 -18.43 -32.30
N PRO A 848 -25.25 -19.40 -33.15
CA PRO A 848 -26.15 -20.03 -34.10
C PRO A 848 -27.43 -20.54 -33.41
N PRO A 849 -28.63 -20.41 -34.03
CA PRO A 849 -29.90 -20.74 -33.39
C PRO A 849 -29.99 -22.19 -32.86
N ASP A 850 -29.37 -23.14 -33.56
CA ASP A 850 -29.27 -24.55 -33.16
C ASP A 850 -28.37 -24.75 -31.92
N ALA A 851 -27.24 -24.05 -31.86
CA ALA A 851 -26.38 -24.03 -30.68
C ALA A 851 -27.07 -23.37 -29.48
N ALA A 852 -27.71 -22.22 -29.68
CA ALA A 852 -28.46 -21.52 -28.63
C ALA A 852 -29.60 -22.40 -28.08
N ALA A 853 -30.36 -23.07 -28.95
CA ALA A 853 -31.41 -23.99 -28.54
C ALA A 853 -30.89 -25.22 -27.80
N HIS A 854 -29.70 -25.73 -28.17
CA HIS A 854 -29.05 -26.82 -27.46
C HIS A 854 -28.64 -26.41 -26.04
N PHE A 855 -27.97 -25.27 -25.89
CA PHE A 855 -27.54 -24.78 -24.58
C PHE A 855 -28.72 -24.36 -23.70
N ARG A 856 -29.81 -23.82 -24.25
CA ARG A 856 -31.03 -23.54 -23.48
C ARG A 856 -31.60 -24.79 -22.82
N LYS A 857 -31.71 -25.90 -23.58
CA LYS A 857 -32.14 -27.20 -23.02
C LYS A 857 -31.18 -27.74 -21.96
N LEU A 858 -29.88 -27.49 -22.12
CA LEU A 858 -28.89 -27.85 -21.11
C LEU A 858 -29.04 -26.98 -19.86
N GLY A 859 -29.32 -25.69 -20.03
CA GLY A 859 -29.65 -24.72 -19.00
C GLY A 859 -30.82 -25.18 -18.14
N ASP A 860 -31.90 -25.71 -18.72
CA ASP A 860 -33.06 -26.23 -17.96
C ASP A 860 -32.76 -27.47 -17.10
N ILE A 861 -31.72 -28.22 -17.47
CA ILE A 861 -31.20 -29.39 -16.73
C ILE A 861 -30.24 -28.93 -15.61
N VAL A 862 -29.53 -27.83 -15.84
CA VAL A 862 -28.46 -27.29 -14.96
C VAL A 862 -28.97 -26.26 -13.94
N ALA A 863 -29.96 -25.45 -14.32
CA ALA A 863 -30.76 -24.57 -13.48
C ALA A 863 -31.62 -25.40 -12.54
#